data_AF-A0A661WS43-F1
#
_entry.id   AF-A0A661WS43-F1
#
_cell.length_a   1.000
_cell.length_b   1.000
_cell.length_c   1.000
_cell.angle_alpha   90.00
_cell.angle_beta   90.00
_cell.angle_gamma   90.00
#
_symmetry.space_group_name_H-M   'P 1'
#
loop_
_entity.id
_entity.type
_entity.pdbx_description
1 polymer ?
#
loop_
_entity_poly.entity_id
_entity_poly.type
_entity_poly.pdbx_seq_one_letter_code
_entity_poly.pdbx_strand_id
1 'polypeptide(L)'
;MKNLFLRLPITNYTLMPCVCLARLLLLSILFSGAAIAGYSNSFTFAQICDPQLGFGESYRHDIETFKQTVEKINGLKPDFVAICGDLVNSPDDKSYSDFKKINSGFIVPSYLISGNHDVGNTPTEKSLNYYRKQIGKDYYSFKHKGLTFIVLNSQLWKSPVKGETEKQNLWLENTLNAAKKQMSPVVVFQHYPLFLENPDETNQYYNIPLKIRKKLLRLFDNNNVVAVLGGHVHKKLVNKYKNIKFVNGETTCRNFDGRPLGFRVWKCSFLKSDNEKKVETELSNKFIPIDTEKIDDNLAGRDLFNDSWVATDALGRKLPGYEQCGAAKSNMFVGIFYWTWHHTNHLGPFDVTKIIAEAEKTGKLPKWGPWYSGHHWSEPELGYYINQDPYVNRKHASMLVDAGVDVIFFDTSNPPFTFRDEYMALCKTYEKIRNEGGKTPQIAFLTPFGDPSAVVNELATNFYGKGLYKDLWFVWEGKPLILANPTYFKNNPAISNFFTFRWCLASYFKKPWTSNQWSWLNAYPQHVFYNSKGEAEQMSVGVAQNAMNNDLACMSCKKGAMGRSWHNNKKDTRKNAVNYGLNFQEQWDRALKINPKFIFITGWNEWIAGRFDKFYKYTAENDSYYTNGIFVDQYNQEYSRDVEPMKGGHTDNYYYQLIANIRKYKGVRPPQKSSPPKSILIDGKFNEWKNVQPEFRDTLGDTAHRDFRGYGKTHYTNKTGRNDIITSKVTYDDSNIYFYVRTREKLTPHTDKNWMLLFIDNDQNKKTGWEGYDFIINGKVINDGTTTVMETKHGWNWKKTGEICYNYSADKLEMKIPRNIIGMTNNNIKLDFHWADNIQKKNDVTEFAVSGDSAPNRRFNYRFESL
;
A
#
# COMPACT_ATOMS: atom_id res chain seq x y z
N MET A 1 27.98 5.54 -33.09
CA MET A 1 27.68 4.23 -33.71
C MET A 1 26.46 4.41 -34.59
N LYS A 2 26.58 4.07 -35.87
CA LYS A 2 25.54 4.24 -36.89
C LYS A 2 24.34 3.32 -36.61
N ASN A 3 23.17 3.85 -36.93
CA ASN A 3 21.83 3.25 -36.86
C ASN A 3 21.79 1.79 -37.34
N LEU A 4 21.15 0.92 -36.55
CA LEU A 4 20.57 -0.33 -37.03
C LEU A 4 19.17 -0.50 -36.40
N PHE A 5 18.16 0.01 -37.12
CA PHE A 5 16.75 -0.28 -36.85
C PHE A 5 16.41 -1.66 -37.41
N LEU A 6 15.81 -2.54 -36.62
CA LEU A 6 15.20 -3.78 -37.09
C LEU A 6 13.74 -3.83 -36.62
N ARG A 7 12.85 -3.70 -37.60
CA ARG A 7 11.39 -3.84 -37.48
C ARG A 7 11.03 -5.32 -37.25
N LEU A 8 10.11 -5.58 -36.34
CA LEU A 8 9.40 -6.86 -36.24
C LEU A 8 8.20 -6.86 -37.22
N PRO A 9 7.83 -8.01 -37.82
CA PRO A 9 6.75 -8.07 -38.80
C PRO A 9 5.37 -8.05 -38.09
N ILE A 10 4.50 -7.18 -38.58
CA ILE A 10 3.08 -7.10 -38.23
C ILE A 10 2.32 -8.03 -39.15
N THR A 11 1.58 -8.99 -38.60
CA THR A 11 0.65 -9.84 -39.35
C THR A 11 -0.69 -9.11 -39.55
N ASN A 12 -1.14 -9.12 -40.81
CA ASN A 12 -2.34 -8.49 -41.35
C ASN A 12 -3.64 -8.96 -40.70
N TYR A 13 -4.51 -8.02 -40.32
CA TYR A 13 -5.96 -8.22 -40.24
C TYR A 13 -6.63 -7.34 -41.30
N THR A 14 -7.42 -7.98 -42.15
CA THR A 14 -8.22 -7.36 -43.22
C THR A 14 -9.38 -6.54 -42.67
N LEU A 15 -9.48 -5.30 -43.15
CA LEU A 15 -10.60 -4.37 -43.00
C LEU A 15 -11.69 -4.67 -44.05
N MET A 16 -12.97 -4.58 -43.65
CA MET A 16 -14.09 -4.22 -44.53
C MET A 16 -14.80 -2.98 -43.95
N PRO A 17 -15.29 -2.05 -44.78
CA PRO A 17 -15.72 -0.72 -44.34
C PRO A 17 -17.23 -0.63 -44.03
N CYS A 18 -17.55 0.26 -43.07
CA CYS A 18 -18.86 0.85 -42.82
C CYS A 18 -19.41 1.60 -44.05
N VAL A 19 -20.74 1.82 -44.08
CA VAL A 19 -21.38 3.16 -44.16
C VAL A 19 -22.92 3.08 -44.04
N CYS A 20 -23.44 3.85 -43.06
CA CYS A 20 -24.73 4.58 -42.94
C CYS A 20 -26.08 3.83 -43.09
N LEU A 21 -27.10 4.06 -42.25
CA LEU A 21 -27.86 5.32 -42.14
C LEU A 21 -28.78 5.37 -40.89
N ALA A 22 -29.33 6.55 -40.65
CA ALA A 22 -29.79 7.10 -39.40
C ALA A 22 -31.24 6.76 -38.95
N ARG A 23 -31.48 7.01 -37.66
CA ARG A 23 -32.77 7.08 -36.95
C ARG A 23 -33.79 8.02 -37.63
N LEU A 24 -35.09 7.71 -37.53
CA LEU A 24 -36.14 8.61 -36.96
C LEU A 24 -37.55 7.96 -36.98
N LEU A 25 -38.26 8.14 -35.86
CA LEU A 25 -39.70 8.45 -35.71
C LEU A 25 -40.83 7.40 -35.92
N LEU A 26 -41.41 7.04 -34.76
CA LEU A 26 -42.82 7.27 -34.34
C LEU A 26 -43.98 6.31 -34.74
N LEU A 27 -44.46 5.61 -33.69
CA LEU A 27 -45.84 5.44 -33.20
C LEU A 27 -46.95 4.69 -33.99
N SER A 28 -47.70 3.91 -33.20
CA SER A 28 -49.11 3.46 -33.32
C SER A 28 -49.40 2.25 -34.23
N ILE A 29 -50.20 1.22 -33.87
CA ILE A 29 -51.11 0.96 -32.75
C ILE A 29 -51.49 -0.56 -32.74
N LEU A 30 -51.54 -1.17 -31.54
CA LEU A 30 -52.43 -2.24 -30.97
C LEU A 30 -52.69 -3.55 -31.77
N PHE A 31 -52.94 -4.76 -31.23
CA PHE A 31 -53.40 -5.33 -29.94
C PHE A 31 -52.88 -6.80 -29.94
N SER A 32 -52.36 -7.43 -28.89
CA SER A 32 -53.09 -8.00 -27.75
C SER A 32 -52.12 -8.96 -27.03
N GLY A 33 -52.10 -8.94 -25.70
CA GLY A 33 -51.20 -9.78 -24.90
C GLY A 33 -50.71 -9.05 -23.67
N ALA A 34 -51.64 -8.67 -22.80
CA ALA A 34 -51.33 -8.12 -21.49
C ALA A 34 -50.66 -9.22 -20.63
N ALA A 35 -49.33 -9.21 -20.59
CA ALA A 35 -48.59 -9.72 -19.44
C ALA A 35 -48.29 -8.50 -18.54
N ILE A 36 -49.07 -8.40 -17.47
CA ILE A 36 -48.86 -7.44 -16.38
C ILE A 36 -47.49 -7.77 -15.78
N ALA A 37 -46.45 -7.04 -16.20
CA ALA A 37 -45.18 -7.03 -15.51
C ALA A 37 -45.44 -6.43 -14.11
N GLY A 38 -45.37 -7.28 -13.09
CA GLY A 38 -45.62 -6.90 -11.71
C GLY A 38 -44.72 -5.75 -11.30
N TYR A 39 -45.32 -4.61 -10.95
CA TYR A 39 -44.62 -3.56 -10.22
C TYR A 39 -44.10 -4.18 -8.91
N SER A 40 -42.78 -4.14 -8.69
CA SER A 40 -42.23 -4.40 -7.36
C SER A 40 -42.86 -3.38 -6.40
N ASN A 41 -43.69 -3.86 -5.47
CA ASN A 41 -44.38 -3.03 -4.47
C ASN A 41 -43.44 -2.42 -3.42
N SER A 42 -42.11 -2.52 -3.60
CA SER A 42 -41.14 -1.89 -2.72
C SER A 42 -39.79 -1.59 -3.39
N PHE A 43 -39.00 -0.72 -2.76
CA PHE A 43 -37.61 -0.42 -3.10
C PHE A 43 -36.83 0.04 -1.87
N THR A 44 -35.51 0.14 -1.98
CA THR A 44 -34.66 0.56 -0.86
C THR A 44 -33.70 1.67 -1.26
N PHE A 45 -33.33 2.53 -0.31
CA PHE A 45 -32.27 3.52 -0.51
C PHE A 45 -31.44 3.69 0.76
N ALA A 46 -30.19 4.10 0.60
CA ALA A 46 -29.31 4.41 1.73
C ALA A 46 -29.36 5.91 2.07
N GLN A 47 -29.39 6.25 3.35
CA GLN A 47 -29.21 7.59 3.91
C GLN A 47 -27.87 7.61 4.65
N ILE A 48 -26.93 8.39 4.14
CA ILE A 48 -25.67 8.73 4.79
C ILE A 48 -25.78 10.14 5.35
N CYS A 49 -25.26 10.39 6.54
CA CYS A 49 -25.21 11.71 7.14
C CYS A 49 -23.76 12.08 7.46
N ASP A 50 -23.40 13.34 7.19
CA ASP A 50 -22.15 13.98 7.62
C ASP A 50 -20.89 13.11 7.41
N PRO A 51 -20.51 12.73 6.16
CA PRO A 51 -19.19 12.16 5.90
C PRO A 51 -18.05 13.11 6.26
N GLN A 52 -18.30 14.41 6.07
CA GLN A 52 -17.59 15.57 6.58
C GLN A 52 -16.07 15.38 6.66
N LEU A 53 -15.46 15.09 5.52
CA LEU A 53 -14.02 14.81 5.44
C LEU A 53 -13.19 15.91 6.10
N GLY A 54 -12.48 15.56 7.17
CA GLY A 54 -11.67 16.45 8.01
C GLY A 54 -12.32 16.93 9.31
N PHE A 55 -13.41 16.30 9.77
CA PHE A 55 -14.12 16.66 11.01
C PHE A 55 -14.03 15.61 12.12
N GLY A 56 -13.93 14.32 11.77
CA GLY A 56 -13.91 13.23 12.74
C GLY A 56 -12.62 13.18 13.55
N GLU A 57 -12.13 11.98 13.82
CA GLU A 57 -10.88 11.83 14.58
C GLU A 57 -9.67 12.39 13.80
N SER A 58 -9.64 12.15 12.49
CA SER A 58 -8.65 12.69 11.58
C SER A 58 -9.19 12.70 10.14
N TYR A 59 -8.51 13.44 9.25
CA TYR A 59 -8.85 13.44 7.83
C TYR A 59 -8.81 12.02 7.23
N ARG A 60 -7.86 11.20 7.67
CA ARG A 60 -7.74 9.80 7.23
C ARG A 60 -8.86 8.93 7.77
N HIS A 61 -9.20 9.09 9.04
CA HIS A 61 -10.33 8.41 9.65
C HIS A 61 -11.58 8.61 8.78
N ASP A 62 -11.91 9.86 8.45
CA ASP A 62 -13.11 10.19 7.67
C ASP A 62 -13.09 9.62 6.24
N ILE A 63 -11.92 9.61 5.60
CA ILE A 63 -11.71 9.00 4.28
C ILE A 63 -11.99 7.49 4.34
N GLU A 64 -11.44 6.79 5.34
CA GLU A 64 -11.56 5.34 5.45
C GLU A 64 -12.97 4.92 5.90
N THR A 65 -13.59 5.63 6.84
CA THR A 65 -14.97 5.36 7.23
C THR A 65 -15.95 5.60 6.08
N PHE A 66 -15.72 6.62 5.25
CA PHE A 66 -16.55 6.86 4.06
C PHE A 66 -16.32 5.78 2.99
N LYS A 67 -15.08 5.35 2.72
CA LYS A 67 -14.81 4.22 1.82
C LYS A 67 -15.47 2.92 2.29
N GLN A 68 -15.35 2.58 3.57
CA GLN A 68 -16.04 1.42 4.13
C GLN A 68 -17.57 1.53 3.96
N THR A 69 -18.12 2.72 4.12
CA THR A 69 -19.54 2.98 3.88
C THR A 69 -19.92 2.70 2.43
N VAL A 70 -19.14 3.17 1.46
CA VAL A 70 -19.33 2.88 0.02
C VAL A 70 -19.32 1.38 -0.24
N GLU A 71 -18.32 0.66 0.26
CA GLU A 71 -18.19 -0.79 0.09
C GLU A 71 -19.39 -1.55 0.66
N LYS A 72 -19.82 -1.22 1.89
CA LYS A 72 -20.98 -1.87 2.52
C LYS A 72 -22.27 -1.58 1.76
N ILE A 73 -22.49 -0.34 1.31
CA ILE A 73 -23.68 0.02 0.53
C ILE A 73 -23.71 -0.72 -0.81
N ASN A 74 -22.56 -0.81 -1.51
CA ASN A 74 -22.46 -1.57 -2.75
C ASN A 74 -22.79 -3.05 -2.55
N GLY A 75 -22.44 -3.63 -1.40
CA GLY A 75 -22.82 -5.00 -1.03
C GLY A 75 -24.33 -5.18 -0.79
N LEU A 76 -25.01 -4.15 -0.27
CA LEU A 76 -26.45 -4.15 -0.01
C LEU A 76 -27.31 -3.89 -1.25
N LYS A 77 -26.72 -3.28 -2.29
CA LYS A 77 -27.36 -2.97 -3.58
C LYS A 77 -28.71 -2.23 -3.46
N PRO A 78 -28.80 -1.10 -2.72
CA PRO A 78 -30.02 -0.30 -2.73
C PRO A 78 -30.26 0.33 -4.10
N ASP A 79 -31.45 0.89 -4.35
CA ASP A 79 -31.76 1.54 -5.62
C ASP A 79 -30.98 2.86 -5.83
N PHE A 80 -30.69 3.57 -4.75
CA PHE A 80 -29.85 4.78 -4.73
C PHE A 80 -29.32 5.09 -3.32
N VAL A 81 -28.41 6.06 -3.22
CA VAL A 81 -27.94 6.64 -1.95
C VAL A 81 -28.20 8.15 -1.91
N ALA A 82 -28.58 8.66 -0.73
CA ALA A 82 -28.69 10.08 -0.43
C ALA A 82 -27.71 10.46 0.68
N ILE A 83 -26.93 11.53 0.48
CA ILE A 83 -25.89 11.99 1.41
C ILE A 83 -26.29 13.36 1.98
N CYS A 84 -26.80 13.36 3.21
CA CYS A 84 -27.53 14.45 3.88
C CYS A 84 -26.65 15.60 4.40
N GLY A 85 -25.78 16.14 3.56
CA GLY A 85 -25.00 17.36 3.85
C GLY A 85 -23.74 17.13 4.68
N ASP A 86 -22.96 18.20 4.76
CA ASP A 86 -21.60 18.25 5.32
C ASP A 86 -20.74 17.16 4.68
N LEU A 87 -20.52 17.28 3.37
CA LEU A 87 -19.72 16.36 2.58
C LEU A 87 -18.24 16.46 2.95
N VAL A 88 -17.79 17.69 3.21
CA VAL A 88 -16.42 18.04 3.62
C VAL A 88 -16.45 19.00 4.80
N ASN A 89 -15.46 18.94 5.70
CA ASN A 89 -15.40 19.85 6.84
C ASN A 89 -14.96 21.28 6.46
N SER A 90 -13.97 21.36 5.56
CA SER A 90 -13.42 22.60 5.03
C SER A 90 -13.48 22.55 3.50
N PRO A 91 -14.33 23.35 2.84
CA PRO A 91 -14.55 23.26 1.41
C PRO A 91 -13.38 23.88 0.63
N ASP A 92 -12.60 23.03 -0.01
CA ASP A 92 -11.52 23.40 -0.93
C ASP A 92 -11.41 22.38 -2.08
N ASP A 93 -10.53 22.65 -3.05
CA ASP A 93 -10.41 21.80 -4.24
C ASP A 93 -9.93 20.37 -3.89
N LYS A 94 -9.11 20.21 -2.84
CA LYS A 94 -8.62 18.90 -2.41
C LYS A 94 -9.75 18.12 -1.74
N SER A 95 -10.43 18.70 -0.75
CA SER A 95 -11.46 18.01 0.01
C SER A 95 -12.63 17.58 -0.86
N TYR A 96 -13.06 18.43 -1.81
CA TYR A 96 -14.08 18.03 -2.78
C TYR A 96 -13.58 17.01 -3.81
N SER A 97 -12.30 17.06 -4.21
CA SER A 97 -11.71 16.04 -5.09
C SER A 97 -11.70 14.67 -4.40
N ASP A 98 -11.25 14.61 -3.14
CA ASP A 98 -11.19 13.38 -2.36
C ASP A 98 -12.59 12.81 -2.10
N PHE A 99 -13.54 13.66 -1.71
CA PHE A 99 -14.95 13.27 -1.58
C PHE A 99 -15.50 12.67 -2.87
N LYS A 100 -15.31 13.36 -4.01
CA LYS A 100 -15.77 12.88 -5.33
C LYS A 100 -15.11 11.56 -5.74
N LYS A 101 -13.82 11.37 -5.43
CA LYS A 101 -13.08 10.12 -5.71
C LYS A 101 -13.67 8.94 -4.95
N ILE A 102 -14.10 9.14 -3.70
CA ILE A 102 -14.72 8.08 -2.90
C ILE A 102 -16.17 7.87 -3.34
N ASN A 103 -16.93 8.95 -3.53
CA ASN A 103 -18.32 8.90 -3.97
C ASN A 103 -18.49 8.23 -5.35
N SER A 104 -17.53 8.38 -6.27
CA SER A 104 -17.58 7.68 -7.57
C SER A 104 -17.43 6.15 -7.46
N GLY A 105 -17.10 5.63 -6.28
CA GLY A 105 -17.09 4.21 -5.98
C GLY A 105 -18.48 3.59 -5.78
N PHE A 106 -19.56 4.38 -5.63
CA PHE A 106 -20.92 3.83 -5.58
C PHE A 106 -21.31 3.22 -6.92
N ILE A 107 -21.83 1.99 -6.91
CA ILE A 107 -22.37 1.32 -8.11
C ILE A 107 -23.83 1.71 -8.42
N VAL A 108 -24.39 2.59 -7.59
CA VAL A 108 -25.78 3.07 -7.64
C VAL A 108 -25.78 4.61 -7.66
N PRO A 109 -26.83 5.27 -8.16
CA PRO A 109 -26.89 6.73 -8.17
C PRO A 109 -26.76 7.34 -6.77
N SER A 110 -25.96 8.40 -6.65
CA SER A 110 -25.79 9.18 -5.43
C SER A 110 -26.44 10.57 -5.54
N TYR A 111 -27.32 10.92 -4.61
CA TYR A 111 -27.93 12.23 -4.50
C TYR A 111 -27.30 13.02 -3.36
N LEU A 112 -26.67 14.14 -3.70
CA LEU A 112 -25.88 14.95 -2.78
C LEU A 112 -26.71 16.14 -2.28
N ILE A 113 -26.68 16.35 -0.98
CA ILE A 113 -27.34 17.45 -0.27
C ILE A 113 -26.26 18.37 0.29
N SER A 114 -26.49 19.67 0.32
CA SER A 114 -25.56 20.64 0.91
C SER A 114 -25.80 20.81 2.41
N GLY A 115 -24.74 20.79 3.21
CA GLY A 115 -24.73 21.22 4.61
C GLY A 115 -24.02 22.56 4.83
N ASN A 116 -23.98 23.04 6.08
CA ASN A 116 -23.36 24.32 6.41
C ASN A 116 -21.84 24.31 6.25
N HIS A 117 -21.17 23.17 6.37
CA HIS A 117 -19.73 23.08 6.09
C HIS A 117 -19.44 23.13 4.58
N ASP A 118 -20.39 22.74 3.73
CA ASP A 118 -20.23 22.78 2.27
C ASP A 118 -20.39 24.19 1.70
N VAL A 119 -21.43 24.92 2.15
CA VAL A 119 -21.79 26.25 1.62
C VAL A 119 -21.47 27.41 2.56
N GLY A 120 -21.05 27.14 3.80
CA GLY A 120 -20.72 28.09 4.86
C GLY A 120 -21.83 28.30 5.90
N ASN A 121 -21.44 28.50 7.16
CA ASN A 121 -22.35 28.85 8.28
C ASN A 121 -23.12 30.16 8.01
N THR A 122 -22.52 31.06 7.23
CA THR A 122 -23.15 32.26 6.67
C THR A 122 -22.88 32.23 5.17
N PRO A 123 -23.72 31.55 4.37
CA PRO A 123 -23.44 31.37 2.95
C PRO A 123 -23.49 32.71 2.20
N THR A 124 -22.75 32.78 1.10
CA THR A 124 -22.74 33.91 0.17
C THR A 124 -23.04 33.39 -1.23
N GLU A 125 -23.40 34.27 -2.17
CA GLU A 125 -23.54 33.86 -3.57
C GLU A 125 -22.26 33.18 -4.10
N LYS A 126 -21.08 33.66 -3.68
CA LYS A 126 -19.79 33.05 -4.03
C LYS A 126 -19.64 31.62 -3.51
N SER A 127 -19.97 31.36 -2.25
CA SER A 127 -19.84 30.00 -1.67
C SER A 127 -20.89 29.04 -2.25
N LEU A 128 -22.11 29.51 -2.52
CA LEU A 128 -23.14 28.75 -3.22
C LEU A 128 -22.70 28.39 -4.65
N ASN A 129 -22.14 29.36 -5.38
CA ASN A 129 -21.62 29.11 -6.74
C ASN A 129 -20.42 28.17 -6.73
N TYR A 130 -19.56 28.24 -5.71
CA TYR A 130 -18.45 27.31 -5.55
C TYR A 130 -18.95 25.87 -5.34
N TYR A 131 -19.91 25.66 -4.43
CA TYR A 131 -20.55 24.35 -4.25
C TYR A 131 -21.20 23.86 -5.56
N ARG A 132 -21.96 24.72 -6.25
CA ARG A 132 -22.62 24.37 -7.51
C ARG A 132 -21.65 23.96 -8.61
N LYS A 133 -20.49 24.60 -8.65
CA LYS A 133 -19.40 24.27 -9.58
C LYS A 133 -18.73 22.95 -9.22
N GLN A 134 -18.47 22.69 -7.93
CA GLN A 134 -17.69 21.54 -7.50
C GLN A 134 -18.51 20.25 -7.38
N ILE A 135 -19.76 20.37 -6.93
CA ILE A 135 -20.65 19.27 -6.54
C ILE A 135 -21.88 19.21 -7.46
N GLY A 136 -22.62 20.30 -7.59
CA GLY A 136 -23.83 20.38 -8.41
C GLY A 136 -24.94 21.18 -7.75
N LYS A 137 -26.18 21.04 -8.26
CA LYS A 137 -27.33 21.80 -7.74
C LYS A 137 -27.51 21.57 -6.24
N ASP A 138 -27.75 22.66 -5.50
CA ASP A 138 -27.98 22.67 -4.05
C ASP A 138 -29.45 22.48 -3.66
N TYR A 139 -30.37 22.61 -4.62
CA TYR A 139 -31.76 22.14 -4.50
C TYR A 139 -32.28 21.62 -5.84
N TYR A 140 -33.00 20.50 -5.82
CA TYR A 140 -33.55 19.83 -7.00
C TYR A 140 -34.54 18.73 -6.59
N SER A 141 -35.27 18.17 -7.55
CA SER A 141 -36.17 17.03 -7.31
C SER A 141 -35.95 15.93 -8.33
N PHE A 142 -36.31 14.71 -7.93
CA PHE A 142 -36.31 13.55 -8.81
C PHE A 142 -37.45 12.61 -8.42
N LYS A 143 -37.79 11.67 -9.32
CA LYS A 143 -38.82 10.66 -9.07
C LYS A 143 -38.21 9.29 -9.06
N HIS A 144 -38.66 8.45 -8.14
CA HIS A 144 -38.28 7.05 -8.10
C HIS A 144 -39.47 6.20 -7.66
N LYS A 145 -39.88 5.26 -8.52
CA LYS A 145 -40.95 4.28 -8.27
C LYS A 145 -42.22 4.87 -7.62
N GLY A 146 -42.68 6.03 -8.11
CA GLY A 146 -43.92 6.68 -7.67
C GLY A 146 -43.78 7.74 -6.58
N LEU A 147 -42.63 7.82 -5.90
CA LEU A 147 -42.32 8.90 -4.95
C LEU A 147 -41.65 10.07 -5.65
N THR A 148 -41.92 11.27 -5.14
CA THR A 148 -41.15 12.47 -5.44
C THR A 148 -40.16 12.73 -4.31
N PHE A 149 -38.89 12.80 -4.65
CA PHE A 149 -37.81 13.16 -3.73
C PHE A 149 -37.41 14.61 -3.98
N ILE A 150 -37.28 15.39 -2.90
CA ILE A 150 -36.92 16.80 -2.96
C ILE A 150 -35.65 17.00 -2.12
N VAL A 151 -34.60 17.52 -2.74
CA VAL A 151 -33.35 17.92 -2.09
C VAL A 151 -33.38 19.43 -1.88
N LEU A 152 -33.08 19.87 -0.65
CA LEU A 152 -33.14 21.29 -0.25
C LEU A 152 -31.85 21.74 0.43
N ASN A 153 -31.43 22.97 0.11
CA ASN A 153 -30.40 23.68 0.84
C ASN A 153 -31.04 24.34 2.07
N SER A 154 -31.09 23.61 3.19
CA SER A 154 -31.66 24.12 4.45
C SER A 154 -30.89 25.31 5.03
N GLN A 155 -29.63 25.52 4.61
CA GLN A 155 -28.82 26.62 5.09
C GLN A 155 -29.37 27.98 4.66
N LEU A 156 -30.06 28.04 3.52
CA LEU A 156 -30.78 29.24 3.06
C LEU A 156 -31.95 29.66 3.96
N TRP A 157 -32.40 28.79 4.87
CA TRP A 157 -33.38 29.15 5.91
C TRP A 157 -32.73 29.47 7.24
N LYS A 158 -31.58 28.85 7.53
CA LYS A 158 -30.82 29.14 8.74
C LYS A 158 -30.15 30.51 8.68
N SER A 159 -29.58 30.83 7.52
CA SER A 159 -28.88 32.09 7.24
C SER A 159 -29.24 32.53 5.81
N PRO A 160 -30.34 33.29 5.65
CA PRO A 160 -30.88 33.65 4.33
C PRO A 160 -29.93 34.47 3.46
N VAL A 161 -29.91 34.17 2.17
CA VAL A 161 -29.18 34.93 1.15
C VAL A 161 -30.21 35.57 0.23
N LYS A 162 -30.22 36.91 0.21
CA LYS A 162 -31.17 37.70 -0.58
C LYS A 162 -31.14 37.27 -2.04
N GLY A 163 -32.31 36.95 -2.60
CA GLY A 163 -32.49 36.50 -3.97
C GLY A 163 -32.35 34.98 -4.15
N GLU A 164 -31.52 34.30 -3.36
CA GLU A 164 -31.35 32.84 -3.45
C GLU A 164 -32.37 32.09 -2.58
N THR A 165 -32.62 32.56 -1.36
CA THR A 165 -33.63 31.98 -0.45
C THR A 165 -35.03 32.06 -1.05
N GLU A 166 -35.39 33.20 -1.67
CA GLU A 166 -36.70 33.39 -2.30
C GLU A 166 -36.89 32.49 -3.52
N LYS A 167 -35.84 32.29 -4.34
CA LYS A 167 -35.86 31.36 -5.48
C LYS A 167 -36.11 29.92 -5.01
N GLN A 168 -35.41 29.46 -3.98
CA GLN A 168 -35.64 28.11 -3.43
C GLN A 168 -37.06 27.98 -2.88
N ASN A 169 -37.56 28.98 -2.14
CA ASN A 169 -38.91 28.95 -1.57
C ASN A 169 -40.00 28.85 -2.66
N LEU A 170 -39.91 29.69 -3.70
CA LEU A 170 -40.86 29.66 -4.81
C LEU A 170 -40.79 28.33 -5.58
N TRP A 171 -39.57 27.83 -5.82
CA TRP A 171 -39.37 26.55 -6.48
C TRP A 171 -39.94 25.38 -5.66
N LEU A 172 -39.74 25.38 -4.34
CA LEU A 172 -40.25 24.36 -3.43
C LEU A 172 -41.79 24.34 -3.41
N GLU A 173 -42.43 25.50 -3.28
CA GLU A 173 -43.89 25.61 -3.30
C GLU A 173 -44.46 25.06 -4.62
N ASN A 174 -43.87 25.42 -5.76
CA ASN A 174 -44.29 24.91 -7.07
C ASN A 174 -44.08 23.39 -7.21
N THR A 175 -42.95 22.87 -6.72
CA THR A 175 -42.63 21.44 -6.80
C THR A 175 -43.56 20.59 -5.93
N LEU A 176 -43.85 21.05 -4.71
CA LEU A 176 -44.80 20.39 -3.81
C LEU A 176 -46.22 20.42 -4.37
N ASN A 177 -46.67 21.54 -4.92
CA ASN A 177 -47.98 21.66 -5.56
C ASN A 177 -48.10 20.70 -6.77
N ALA A 178 -47.03 20.55 -7.56
CA ALA A 178 -47.00 19.61 -8.68
C ALA A 178 -47.05 18.14 -8.20
N ALA A 179 -46.31 17.79 -7.15
CA ALA A 179 -46.35 16.44 -6.57
C ALA A 179 -47.74 16.11 -6.00
N LYS A 180 -48.36 17.07 -5.29
CA LYS A 180 -49.72 16.94 -4.76
C LYS A 180 -50.76 16.71 -5.86
N LYS A 181 -50.69 17.47 -6.98
CA LYS A 181 -51.56 17.26 -8.16
C LYS A 181 -51.42 15.86 -8.76
N GLN A 182 -50.24 15.25 -8.64
CA GLN A 182 -49.96 13.92 -9.13
C GLN A 182 -50.20 12.83 -8.08
N MET A 183 -50.72 13.19 -6.91
CA MET A 183 -50.91 12.30 -5.77
C MET A 183 -49.63 11.55 -5.38
N SER A 184 -48.46 12.13 -5.64
CA SER A 184 -47.16 11.51 -5.36
C SER A 184 -46.75 11.83 -3.91
N PRO A 185 -46.51 10.81 -3.06
CA PRO A 185 -45.94 11.01 -1.74
C PRO A 185 -44.54 11.63 -1.86
N VAL A 186 -44.22 12.54 -0.94
CA VAL A 186 -42.97 13.30 -0.99
C VAL A 186 -42.03 12.92 0.15
N VAL A 187 -40.76 12.65 -0.18
CA VAL A 187 -39.67 12.55 0.79
C VAL A 187 -38.70 13.70 0.58
N VAL A 188 -38.42 14.45 1.64
CA VAL A 188 -37.51 15.60 1.61
C VAL A 188 -36.16 15.19 2.20
N PHE A 189 -35.08 15.50 1.50
CA PHE A 189 -33.72 15.47 2.03
C PHE A 189 -33.23 16.89 2.28
N GLN A 190 -32.75 17.14 3.50
CA GLN A 190 -32.17 18.43 3.90
C GLN A 190 -31.11 18.18 4.97
N HIS A 191 -30.30 19.18 5.31
CA HIS A 191 -29.23 19.00 6.30
C HIS A 191 -29.69 19.32 7.74
N TYR A 192 -30.12 20.57 7.99
CA TYR A 192 -30.61 20.99 9.31
C TYR A 192 -31.95 20.31 9.65
N PRO A 193 -32.14 19.78 10.86
CA PRO A 193 -33.48 19.41 11.32
C PRO A 193 -34.37 20.66 11.42
N LEU A 194 -35.66 20.49 11.15
CA LEU A 194 -36.62 21.57 11.38
C LEU A 194 -36.68 21.93 12.86
N PHE A 195 -36.75 20.92 13.74
CA PHE A 195 -36.78 21.00 15.20
C PHE A 195 -36.12 19.76 15.82
N LEU A 196 -35.65 19.86 17.06
CA LEU A 196 -34.91 18.82 17.78
C LEU A 196 -35.82 17.95 18.64
N GLU A 197 -36.76 18.56 19.37
CA GLU A 197 -37.68 17.89 20.28
C GLU A 197 -39.13 18.25 19.94
N ASN A 198 -39.44 19.55 19.90
CA ASN A 198 -40.81 20.04 19.75
C ASN A 198 -40.91 21.09 18.63
N PRO A 199 -41.96 21.09 17.80
CA PRO A 199 -42.12 22.06 16.71
C PRO A 199 -42.07 23.53 17.15
N ASP A 200 -42.53 23.81 18.37
CA ASP A 200 -42.61 25.15 18.96
C ASP A 200 -41.40 25.53 19.82
N GLU A 201 -40.35 24.70 19.85
CA GLU A 201 -39.13 24.99 20.62
C GLU A 201 -38.44 26.29 20.16
N THR A 202 -37.72 26.91 21.08
CA THR A 202 -36.95 28.14 20.82
C THR A 202 -35.87 27.94 19.77
N ASN A 203 -35.42 29.04 19.16
CA ASN A 203 -34.35 29.00 18.18
C ASN A 203 -33.04 28.57 18.86
N GLN A 204 -32.38 27.58 18.29
CA GLN A 204 -31.08 27.07 18.72
C GLN A 204 -30.14 26.99 17.52
N TYR A 205 -28.86 26.67 17.75
CA TYR A 205 -27.91 26.48 16.65
C TYR A 205 -28.38 25.39 15.68
N TYR A 206 -28.79 24.22 16.19
CA TYR A 206 -29.06 23.03 15.37
C TYR A 206 -30.41 23.04 14.64
N ASN A 207 -31.33 23.98 14.88
CA ASN A 207 -32.68 23.96 14.32
C ASN A 207 -32.99 25.16 13.39
N ILE A 208 -34.00 25.01 12.54
CA ILE A 208 -34.48 26.09 11.66
C ILE A 208 -35.25 27.14 12.47
N PRO A 209 -35.10 28.46 12.18
CA PRO A 209 -35.81 29.52 12.89
C PRO A 209 -37.34 29.32 12.93
N LEU A 210 -37.93 29.53 14.11
CA LEU A 210 -39.33 29.19 14.43
C LEU A 210 -40.35 29.70 13.40
N LYS A 211 -40.23 30.95 12.95
CA LYS A 211 -41.13 31.53 11.95
C LYS A 211 -41.11 30.77 10.62
N ILE A 212 -39.90 30.42 10.15
CA ILE A 212 -39.69 29.68 8.91
C ILE A 212 -40.14 28.23 9.10
N ARG A 213 -39.72 27.60 10.19
CA ARG A 213 -40.12 26.25 10.58
C ARG A 213 -41.64 26.06 10.55
N LYS A 214 -42.41 26.95 11.19
CA LYS A 214 -43.89 26.89 11.18
C LYS A 214 -44.46 26.99 9.78
N LYS A 215 -43.88 27.81 8.90
CA LYS A 215 -44.28 27.89 7.48
C LYS A 215 -44.01 26.57 6.77
N LEU A 216 -42.82 26.00 6.92
CA LEU A 216 -42.41 24.75 6.29
C LEU A 216 -43.24 23.55 6.77
N LEU A 217 -43.49 23.44 8.07
CA LEU A 217 -44.33 22.37 8.62
C LEU A 217 -45.74 22.38 8.05
N ARG A 218 -46.37 23.55 7.96
CA ARG A 218 -47.69 23.70 7.30
C ARG A 218 -47.61 23.38 5.80
N LEU A 219 -46.56 23.84 5.13
CA LEU A 219 -46.37 23.60 3.71
C LEU A 219 -46.19 22.10 3.41
N PHE A 220 -45.42 21.39 4.23
CA PHE A 220 -45.16 19.95 4.09
C PHE A 220 -46.40 19.12 4.40
N ASP A 221 -47.12 19.46 5.47
CA ASP A 221 -48.38 18.80 5.86
C ASP A 221 -49.45 18.95 4.76
N ASN A 222 -49.58 20.15 4.19
CA ASN A 222 -50.54 20.41 3.12
C ASN A 222 -50.21 19.73 1.78
N ASN A 223 -49.00 19.17 1.61
CA ASN A 223 -48.50 18.67 0.32
C ASN A 223 -47.98 17.23 0.36
N ASN A 224 -48.57 16.37 1.20
CA ASN A 224 -48.30 14.93 1.23
C ASN A 224 -46.81 14.57 1.43
N VAL A 225 -46.07 15.38 2.19
CA VAL A 225 -44.72 14.99 2.64
C VAL A 225 -44.85 13.90 3.69
N VAL A 226 -44.21 12.75 3.47
CA VAL A 226 -44.28 11.58 4.36
C VAL A 226 -43.04 11.43 5.22
N ALA A 227 -41.89 11.95 4.77
CA ALA A 227 -40.67 11.98 5.55
C ALA A 227 -39.75 13.16 5.20
N VAL A 228 -39.01 13.64 6.21
CA VAL A 228 -37.92 14.61 6.08
C VAL A 228 -36.67 14.00 6.72
N LEU A 229 -35.62 13.83 5.93
CA LEU A 229 -34.41 13.09 6.28
C LEU A 229 -33.19 14.01 6.26
N GLY A 230 -32.38 14.00 7.33
CA GLY A 230 -31.23 14.90 7.44
C GLY A 230 -30.08 14.44 8.34
N GLY A 231 -29.15 15.35 8.64
CA GLY A 231 -27.88 15.12 9.35
C GLY A 231 -27.61 16.21 10.41
N HIS A 232 -26.45 16.86 10.38
CA HIS A 232 -26.06 18.07 11.13
C HIS A 232 -25.83 17.90 12.64
N VAL A 233 -26.64 17.12 13.34
CA VAL A 233 -26.61 17.08 14.82
C VAL A 233 -25.56 16.11 15.35
N HIS A 234 -25.00 15.24 14.49
CA HIS A 234 -24.12 14.13 14.89
C HIS A 234 -24.72 13.25 16.00
N LYS A 235 -26.05 13.19 16.06
CA LYS A 235 -26.85 12.38 16.97
C LYS A 235 -28.05 11.87 16.23
N LYS A 236 -28.52 10.67 16.60
CA LYS A 236 -29.77 10.15 16.04
C LYS A 236 -30.96 10.95 16.59
N LEU A 237 -31.73 11.58 15.70
CA LEU A 237 -33.02 12.19 16.05
C LEU A 237 -34.15 11.54 15.27
N VAL A 238 -35.24 11.20 15.95
CA VAL A 238 -36.45 10.65 15.34
C VAL A 238 -37.65 11.36 15.93
N ASN A 239 -38.28 12.21 15.13
CA ASN A 239 -39.45 12.99 15.52
C ASN A 239 -40.64 12.72 14.58
N LYS A 240 -41.82 13.11 15.03
CA LYS A 240 -43.05 13.03 14.24
C LYS A 240 -43.83 14.33 14.37
N TYR A 241 -44.31 14.86 13.25
CA TYR A 241 -45.28 15.95 13.22
C TYR A 241 -46.46 15.51 12.36
N LYS A 242 -47.62 15.31 12.98
CA LYS A 242 -48.79 14.71 12.32
C LYS A 242 -48.39 13.40 11.60
N ASN A 243 -48.53 13.32 10.28
CA ASN A 243 -48.20 12.12 9.50
C ASN A 243 -46.77 12.13 8.92
N ILE A 244 -45.95 13.13 9.25
CA ILE A 244 -44.61 13.31 8.70
C ILE A 244 -43.56 12.76 9.68
N LYS A 245 -42.70 11.86 9.20
CA LYS A 245 -41.54 11.36 9.96
C LYS A 245 -40.33 12.27 9.74
N PHE A 246 -39.66 12.68 10.80
CA PHE A 246 -38.40 13.41 10.75
C PHE A 246 -37.30 12.51 11.27
N VAL A 247 -36.26 12.26 10.46
CA VAL A 247 -35.15 11.40 10.88
C VAL A 247 -33.81 12.03 10.53
N ASN A 248 -33.05 12.37 11.56
CA ASN A 248 -31.63 12.67 11.43
C ASN A 248 -30.84 11.41 11.74
N GLY A 249 -30.09 10.93 10.75
CA GLY A 249 -29.33 9.69 10.84
C GLY A 249 -28.05 9.83 11.68
N GLU A 250 -27.50 8.69 12.08
CA GLU A 250 -26.11 8.58 12.53
C GLU A 250 -25.15 8.95 11.38
N THR A 251 -23.94 9.36 11.74
CA THR A 251 -22.93 9.82 10.77
C THR A 251 -21.87 8.77 10.48
N THR A 252 -21.05 9.04 9.47
CA THR A 252 -19.89 8.19 9.14
C THR A 252 -18.56 8.74 9.63
N CYS A 253 -18.49 10.00 10.09
CA CYS A 253 -17.25 10.56 10.64
C CYS A 253 -17.21 10.61 12.18
N ARG A 254 -18.32 10.97 12.84
CA ARG A 254 -18.34 11.20 14.29
C ARG A 254 -19.76 11.30 14.85
N ASN A 255 -20.07 10.60 15.93
CA ASN A 255 -21.32 10.80 16.69
C ASN A 255 -21.04 11.37 18.09
N PHE A 256 -21.89 12.28 18.57
CA PHE A 256 -21.79 12.92 19.89
C PHE A 256 -22.62 12.24 20.98
N ASP A 257 -23.34 11.17 20.64
CA ASP A 257 -24.18 10.39 21.55
C ASP A 257 -23.61 8.99 21.84
N GLY A 258 -22.35 8.74 21.45
CA GLY A 258 -21.66 7.46 21.66
C GLY A 258 -22.17 6.32 20.78
N ARG A 259 -23.06 6.58 19.81
CA ARG A 259 -23.54 5.55 18.87
C ARG A 259 -22.44 5.17 17.87
N PRO A 260 -22.40 3.90 17.42
CA PRO A 260 -21.49 3.48 16.34
C PRO A 260 -21.67 4.34 15.09
N LEU A 261 -20.58 4.55 14.35
CA LEU A 261 -20.64 5.17 13.02
C LEU A 261 -21.36 4.25 12.03
N GLY A 262 -22.01 4.82 11.02
CA GLY A 262 -22.69 4.04 9.99
C GLY A 262 -23.71 4.83 9.20
N PHE A 263 -24.66 4.12 8.61
CA PHE A 263 -25.69 4.69 7.75
C PHE A 263 -27.03 3.98 7.93
N ARG A 264 -28.11 4.54 7.38
CA ARG A 264 -29.45 3.93 7.42
C ARG A 264 -29.86 3.42 6.05
N VAL A 265 -30.47 2.24 6.01
CA VAL A 265 -31.16 1.73 4.81
C VAL A 265 -32.65 1.85 5.03
N TRP A 266 -33.31 2.54 4.11
CA TRP A 266 -34.75 2.73 4.08
C TRP A 266 -35.39 1.72 3.15
N LYS A 267 -36.53 1.16 3.56
CA LYS A 267 -37.42 0.37 2.71
C LYS A 267 -38.73 1.14 2.55
N CYS A 268 -39.10 1.39 1.31
CA CYS A 268 -40.36 1.99 0.92
C CYS A 268 -41.26 0.91 0.33
N SER A 269 -42.47 0.75 0.88
CA SER A 269 -43.47 -0.19 0.38
C SER A 269 -44.82 0.49 0.14
N PHE A 270 -45.59 -0.02 -0.82
CA PHE A 270 -46.90 0.52 -1.19
C PHE A 270 -47.99 -0.49 -0.82
N LEU A 271 -48.89 -0.10 0.08
CA LEU A 271 -50.06 -0.90 0.44
C LEU A 271 -51.27 -0.44 -0.39
N LYS A 272 -51.95 -1.39 -1.03
CA LYS A 272 -53.23 -1.17 -1.69
C LYS A 272 -54.33 -1.48 -0.68
N SER A 273 -55.20 -0.51 -0.38
CA SER A 273 -56.42 -0.76 0.41
C SER A 273 -57.49 -1.34 -0.52
N ASP A 274 -58.14 -2.44 -0.10
CA ASP A 274 -59.15 -3.14 -0.91
C ASP A 274 -60.47 -2.36 -1.06
N ASN A 275 -60.67 -1.25 -0.31
CA ASN A 275 -61.93 -0.49 -0.32
C ASN A 275 -61.82 1.02 -0.62
N GLU A 276 -60.63 1.56 -0.89
CA GLU A 276 -60.48 2.96 -1.33
C GLU A 276 -59.35 3.11 -2.37
N LYS A 277 -59.49 4.06 -3.31
CA LYS A 277 -58.46 4.47 -4.29
C LYS A 277 -57.22 5.13 -3.65
N LYS A 278 -56.77 4.68 -2.48
CA LYS A 278 -55.69 5.27 -1.69
C LYS A 278 -54.55 4.27 -1.55
N VAL A 279 -53.39 4.64 -2.09
CA VAL A 279 -52.13 3.89 -1.91
C VAL A 279 -51.43 4.45 -0.67
N GLU A 280 -51.30 3.66 0.38
CA GLU A 280 -50.53 4.06 1.56
C GLU A 280 -49.05 3.75 1.37
N THR A 281 -48.19 4.71 1.71
CA THR A 281 -46.73 4.57 1.63
C THR A 281 -46.16 4.27 3.00
N GLU A 282 -45.60 3.07 3.16
CA GLU A 282 -44.91 2.67 4.37
C GLU A 282 -43.40 2.88 4.22
N LEU A 283 -42.82 3.67 5.13
CA LEU A 283 -41.38 3.90 5.23
C LEU A 283 -40.86 3.31 6.54
N SER A 284 -39.99 2.31 6.42
CA SER A 284 -39.21 1.73 7.52
C SER A 284 -37.71 1.89 7.25
N ASN A 285 -36.88 1.80 8.28
CA ASN A 285 -35.44 1.88 8.10
C ASN A 285 -34.67 1.06 9.16
N LYS A 286 -33.44 0.69 8.80
CA LYS A 286 -32.50 -0.05 9.64
C LYS A 286 -31.14 0.63 9.63
N PHE A 287 -30.50 0.74 10.80
CA PHE A 287 -29.13 1.22 10.92
C PHE A 287 -28.13 0.09 10.61
N ILE A 288 -27.07 0.42 9.87
CA ILE A 288 -25.98 -0.47 9.48
C ILE A 288 -24.66 0.14 9.98
N PRO A 289 -23.95 -0.50 10.94
CA PRO A 289 -22.69 0.02 11.46
C PRO A 289 -21.52 -0.20 10.50
N ILE A 290 -20.48 0.65 10.59
CA ILE A 290 -19.15 0.46 9.97
C ILE A 290 -18.10 0.09 11.03
N ASP A 291 -16.97 -0.50 10.61
CA ASP A 291 -15.96 -1.07 11.52
C ASP A 291 -14.86 -0.03 11.81
N THR A 292 -14.92 0.57 13.01
CA THR A 292 -13.98 1.62 13.44
C THR A 292 -12.78 1.07 14.19
N GLU A 293 -12.78 -0.20 14.63
CA GLU A 293 -11.68 -0.79 15.42
C GLU A 293 -10.39 -0.96 14.58
N LYS A 294 -10.49 -0.88 13.25
CA LYS A 294 -9.35 -1.02 12.31
C LYS A 294 -8.58 0.27 12.02
N ILE A 295 -9.02 1.41 12.56
CA ILE A 295 -8.43 2.71 12.29
C ILE A 295 -7.69 3.18 13.55
N ASP A 296 -6.46 2.70 13.77
CA ASP A 296 -5.57 3.22 14.80
C ASP A 296 -4.70 4.33 14.20
N ASP A 297 -5.08 5.59 14.45
CA ASP A 297 -4.35 6.77 13.97
C ASP A 297 -2.89 6.82 14.51
N ASN A 298 -2.54 6.09 15.58
CA ASN A 298 -1.15 5.98 16.05
C ASN A 298 -0.25 5.15 15.12
N LEU A 299 -0.84 4.41 14.17
CA LEU A 299 -0.09 3.63 13.18
C LEU A 299 0.30 4.46 11.95
N ALA A 300 -0.18 5.70 11.85
CA ALA A 300 0.21 6.78 10.93
C ALA A 300 1.71 6.89 10.59
N GLY A 301 2.24 6.23 9.55
CA GLY A 301 3.66 6.37 9.18
C GLY A 301 4.58 5.87 10.29
N ARG A 302 4.16 4.80 10.97
CA ARG A 302 4.79 4.24 12.15
C ARG A 302 6.28 3.98 11.92
N ASP A 303 7.11 4.48 12.83
CA ASP A 303 8.52 4.13 12.88
C ASP A 303 8.69 2.74 13.50
N LEU A 304 9.30 1.83 12.73
CA LEU A 304 9.58 0.45 13.11
C LEU A 304 10.87 0.29 13.91
N PHE A 305 11.70 1.35 13.97
CA PHE A 305 13.05 1.27 14.52
C PHE A 305 13.91 0.22 13.79
N ASN A 306 13.71 0.01 12.50
CA ASN A 306 14.36 -1.05 11.73
C ASN A 306 15.89 -0.90 11.62
N ASP A 307 16.44 0.30 11.84
CA ASP A 307 17.87 0.55 11.98
C ASP A 307 18.44 0.13 13.35
N SER A 308 17.60 -0.17 14.35
CA SER A 308 18.00 -0.79 15.63
C SER A 308 17.99 -2.32 15.58
N TRP A 309 17.29 -2.94 14.62
CA TRP A 309 17.25 -4.39 14.49
C TRP A 309 18.64 -4.96 14.17
N VAL A 310 18.91 -6.16 14.65
CA VAL A 310 20.20 -6.83 14.49
C VAL A 310 20.03 -8.07 13.62
N ALA A 311 21.05 -8.44 12.86
CA ALA A 311 21.03 -9.66 12.07
C ALA A 311 22.46 -10.14 11.84
N THR A 312 22.61 -11.44 11.64
CA THR A 312 23.84 -12.06 11.17
C THR A 312 23.50 -12.97 10.00
N ASP A 313 24.07 -12.67 8.83
CA ASP A 313 23.80 -13.41 7.60
C ASP A 313 24.47 -14.80 7.58
N ALA A 314 24.25 -15.58 6.52
CA ALA A 314 24.78 -16.93 6.40
C ALA A 314 26.32 -17.00 6.31
N LEU A 315 26.99 -15.87 6.06
CA LEU A 315 28.46 -15.77 6.07
C LEU A 315 29.01 -15.35 7.44
N GLY A 316 28.16 -15.10 8.43
CA GLY A 316 28.55 -14.64 9.75
C GLY A 316 28.80 -13.13 9.83
N ARG A 317 28.39 -12.34 8.83
CA ARG A 317 28.54 -10.88 8.85
C ARG A 317 27.42 -10.27 9.71
N LYS A 318 27.80 -9.58 10.77
CA LYS A 318 26.88 -8.83 11.65
C LYS A 318 26.53 -7.49 11.02
N LEU A 319 25.26 -7.08 11.10
CA LEU A 319 24.88 -5.72 10.74
C LEU A 319 25.57 -4.70 11.66
N PRO A 320 26.12 -3.61 11.12
CA PRO A 320 26.79 -2.60 11.92
C PRO A 320 25.78 -1.79 12.74
N GLY A 321 26.14 -1.53 14.00
CA GLY A 321 25.35 -0.72 14.94
C GLY A 321 25.83 0.73 15.01
N TYR A 322 25.29 1.48 15.99
CA TYR A 322 25.58 2.89 16.21
C TYR A 322 27.08 3.21 16.31
N GLU A 323 27.83 2.43 17.09
CA GLU A 323 29.29 2.62 17.27
C GLU A 323 30.08 2.58 15.95
N GLN A 324 29.60 1.83 14.96
CA GLN A 324 30.28 1.68 13.67
C GLN A 324 29.76 2.65 12.60
N CYS A 325 28.51 3.10 12.72
CA CYS A 325 27.85 3.91 11.69
C CYS A 325 27.77 5.41 12.05
N GLY A 326 27.83 5.73 13.34
CA GLY A 326 27.49 7.05 13.87
C GLY A 326 26.00 7.37 13.75
N ALA A 327 25.66 8.61 14.12
CA ALA A 327 24.29 9.10 14.13
C ALA A 327 23.66 9.18 12.73
N ALA A 328 22.36 8.92 12.67
CA ALA A 328 21.57 9.03 11.46
C ALA A 328 21.64 10.44 10.83
N LYS A 329 21.81 10.48 9.51
CA LYS A 329 21.96 11.67 8.66
C LYS A 329 20.68 11.84 7.84
N SER A 330 20.02 12.98 7.96
CA SER A 330 18.72 13.25 7.30
C SER A 330 18.82 13.68 5.84
N ASN A 331 20.02 14.01 5.35
CA ASN A 331 20.26 14.58 4.02
C ASN A 331 20.96 13.61 3.05
N MET A 332 20.99 12.32 3.37
CA MET A 332 21.68 11.28 2.60
C MET A 332 20.66 10.29 2.06
N PHE A 333 20.62 10.13 0.75
CA PHE A 333 19.58 9.36 0.06
C PHE A 333 20.14 8.14 -0.64
N VAL A 334 19.36 7.07 -0.64
CA VAL A 334 19.65 5.83 -1.37
C VAL A 334 18.47 5.52 -2.29
N GLY A 335 18.76 5.45 -3.58
CA GLY A 335 17.85 4.97 -4.59
C GLY A 335 18.26 3.60 -5.11
N ILE A 336 17.30 2.82 -5.59
CA ILE A 336 17.56 1.52 -6.22
C ILE A 336 16.81 1.40 -7.54
N PHE A 337 17.44 0.78 -8.52
CA PHE A 337 16.77 0.46 -9.77
C PHE A 337 15.77 -0.67 -9.56
N TYR A 338 14.59 -0.56 -10.18
CA TYR A 338 13.49 -1.50 -10.02
C TYR A 338 12.83 -1.76 -11.37
N TRP A 339 12.73 -3.02 -11.76
CA TRP A 339 12.20 -3.41 -13.06
C TRP A 339 10.71 -3.76 -12.97
N THR A 340 9.96 -3.13 -13.87
CA THR A 340 8.50 -3.26 -14.00
C THR A 340 8.08 -4.08 -15.22
N TRP A 341 9.02 -4.72 -15.91
CA TRP A 341 8.77 -5.49 -17.13
C TRP A 341 8.59 -7.00 -16.86
N HIS A 342 8.46 -7.43 -15.60
CA HIS A 342 7.95 -8.76 -15.28
C HIS A 342 6.44 -8.76 -15.47
N HIS A 343 6.02 -8.85 -16.73
CA HIS A 343 4.62 -8.91 -17.12
C HIS A 343 4.20 -10.34 -17.45
N THR A 344 2.92 -10.53 -17.76
CA THR A 344 2.40 -11.84 -18.14
C THR A 344 3.09 -12.33 -19.42
N ASN A 345 3.62 -13.55 -19.36
CA ASN A 345 4.17 -14.26 -20.51
C ASN A 345 3.74 -15.72 -20.42
N HIS A 346 3.24 -16.29 -21.52
CA HIS A 346 2.79 -17.69 -21.55
C HIS A 346 3.93 -18.70 -21.76
N LEU A 347 5.11 -18.23 -22.18
CA LEU A 347 6.31 -19.04 -22.35
C LEU A 347 7.17 -19.02 -21.07
N GLY A 348 7.74 -20.16 -20.71
CA GLY A 348 8.61 -20.31 -19.53
C GLY A 348 7.87 -20.67 -18.23
N PRO A 349 8.44 -20.39 -17.05
CA PRO A 349 9.74 -19.74 -16.85
C PRO A 349 10.91 -20.62 -17.35
N PHE A 350 11.82 -20.04 -18.13
CA PHE A 350 13.09 -20.67 -18.49
C PHE A 350 14.14 -20.26 -17.46
N ASP A 351 14.55 -21.17 -16.59
CA ASP A 351 15.51 -20.91 -15.52
C ASP A 351 16.92 -21.32 -15.96
N VAL A 352 17.79 -20.33 -16.18
CA VAL A 352 19.16 -20.53 -16.67
C VAL A 352 19.98 -21.40 -15.71
N THR A 353 19.85 -21.19 -14.39
CA THR A 353 20.57 -21.98 -13.39
C THR A 353 20.15 -23.45 -13.42
N LYS A 354 18.84 -23.73 -13.52
CA LYS A 354 18.34 -25.11 -13.64
C LYS A 354 18.71 -25.77 -14.96
N ILE A 355 18.67 -25.02 -16.06
CA ILE A 355 19.03 -25.49 -17.39
C ILE A 355 20.52 -25.86 -17.45
N ILE A 356 21.40 -25.04 -16.87
CA ILE A 356 22.83 -25.33 -16.76
C ILE A 356 23.07 -26.59 -15.91
N ALA A 357 22.44 -26.66 -14.74
CA ALA A 357 22.61 -27.82 -13.84
C ALA A 357 22.21 -29.15 -14.52
N GLU A 358 21.14 -29.16 -15.32
CA GLU A 358 20.73 -30.34 -16.07
C GLU A 358 21.69 -30.67 -17.23
N ALA A 359 22.24 -29.65 -17.91
CA ALA A 359 23.25 -29.84 -18.95
C ALA A 359 24.53 -30.46 -18.38
N GLU A 360 25.01 -29.94 -17.25
CA GLU A 360 26.17 -30.47 -16.51
C GLU A 360 25.93 -31.91 -16.06
N LYS A 361 24.76 -32.19 -15.47
CA LYS A 361 24.38 -33.52 -15.00
C LYS A 361 24.32 -34.56 -16.13
N THR A 362 23.87 -34.17 -17.32
CA THR A 362 23.66 -35.08 -18.46
C THR A 362 24.79 -35.12 -19.47
N GLY A 363 25.74 -34.18 -19.39
CA GLY A 363 26.79 -34.00 -20.41
C GLY A 363 26.27 -33.51 -21.76
N LYS A 364 25.02 -33.04 -21.84
CA LYS A 364 24.37 -32.56 -23.08
C LYS A 364 24.42 -31.04 -23.17
N LEU A 365 24.21 -30.52 -24.38
CA LEU A 365 24.06 -29.07 -24.57
C LEU A 365 22.82 -28.52 -23.83
N PRO A 366 22.90 -27.31 -23.25
CA PRO A 366 21.77 -26.69 -22.57
C PRO A 366 20.55 -26.50 -23.46
N LYS A 367 19.40 -26.91 -22.96
CA LYS A 367 18.10 -26.68 -23.59
C LYS A 367 17.55 -25.32 -23.18
N TRP A 368 18.15 -24.28 -23.73
CA TRP A 368 17.85 -22.91 -23.35
C TRP A 368 16.37 -22.50 -23.51
N GLY A 369 15.70 -22.96 -24.58
CA GLY A 369 14.34 -22.52 -24.92
C GLY A 369 14.32 -21.72 -26.23
N PRO A 370 13.39 -20.76 -26.40
CA PRO A 370 13.31 -19.92 -27.59
C PRO A 370 14.37 -18.80 -27.62
N TRP A 371 14.77 -18.39 -28.83
CA TRP A 371 15.62 -17.21 -29.03
C TRP A 371 14.85 -15.91 -28.75
N TYR A 372 15.57 -14.85 -28.39
CA TYR A 372 15.04 -13.49 -28.17
C TYR A 372 13.91 -13.42 -27.13
N SER A 373 13.88 -14.39 -26.21
CA SER A 373 12.88 -14.50 -25.15
C SER A 373 13.51 -14.30 -23.78
N GLY A 374 12.68 -13.91 -22.79
CA GLY A 374 13.11 -13.74 -21.41
C GLY A 374 13.41 -15.07 -20.71
N HIS A 375 14.56 -15.15 -20.05
CA HIS A 375 14.98 -16.27 -19.22
C HIS A 375 15.31 -15.75 -17.82
N HIS A 376 14.80 -16.43 -16.80
CA HIS A 376 15.14 -16.12 -15.43
C HIS A 376 16.56 -16.63 -15.15
N TRP A 377 17.46 -15.79 -14.64
CA TRP A 377 18.81 -16.25 -14.31
C TRP A 377 18.79 -17.27 -13.16
N SER A 378 17.79 -17.21 -12.27
CA SER A 378 17.46 -18.20 -11.25
C SER A 378 16.04 -17.95 -10.70
N GLU A 379 15.59 -18.72 -9.71
CA GLU A 379 14.32 -18.56 -9.01
C GLU A 379 14.42 -17.51 -7.87
N PRO A 380 13.61 -16.42 -7.91
CA PRO A 380 13.45 -15.51 -6.79
C PRO A 380 12.89 -16.23 -5.56
N GLU A 381 13.17 -15.75 -4.34
CA GLU A 381 12.61 -16.35 -3.12
C GLU A 381 11.07 -16.38 -3.14
N LEU A 382 10.44 -15.33 -3.69
CA LEU A 382 8.99 -15.21 -3.82
C LEU A 382 8.44 -15.91 -5.07
N GLY A 383 9.24 -16.75 -5.73
CA GLY A 383 8.91 -17.46 -6.97
C GLY A 383 8.97 -16.58 -8.22
N TYR A 384 8.74 -17.17 -9.39
CA TYR A 384 8.69 -16.47 -10.68
C TYR A 384 7.45 -15.57 -10.80
N TYR A 385 7.42 -14.47 -10.06
CA TYR A 385 6.28 -13.55 -10.00
C TYR A 385 6.19 -12.61 -11.22
N ILE A 386 5.10 -11.84 -11.27
CA ILE A 386 4.95 -10.68 -12.15
C ILE A 386 4.71 -9.43 -11.30
N ASN A 387 5.02 -8.24 -11.81
CA ASN A 387 4.95 -6.98 -11.05
C ASN A 387 3.52 -6.57 -10.65
N GLN A 388 2.49 -7.23 -11.20
CA GLN A 388 1.10 -7.02 -10.80
C GLN A 388 0.73 -7.73 -9.48
N ASP A 389 1.59 -8.61 -8.96
CA ASP A 389 1.34 -9.39 -7.75
C ASP A 389 1.41 -8.49 -6.48
N PRO A 390 0.28 -8.21 -5.80
CA PRO A 390 0.26 -7.33 -4.64
C PRO A 390 0.97 -7.92 -3.42
N TYR A 391 1.07 -9.25 -3.31
CA TYR A 391 1.81 -9.91 -2.23
C TYR A 391 3.30 -9.63 -2.36
N VAL A 392 3.85 -9.78 -3.56
CA VAL A 392 5.26 -9.52 -3.86
C VAL A 392 5.57 -8.03 -3.68
N ASN A 393 4.74 -7.15 -4.23
CA ASN A 393 4.92 -5.70 -4.08
C ASN A 393 4.93 -5.28 -2.59
N ARG A 394 4.11 -5.90 -1.73
CA ARG A 394 4.14 -5.65 -0.28
C ARG A 394 5.43 -6.12 0.38
N LYS A 395 5.87 -7.34 0.09
CA LYS A 395 7.12 -7.88 0.66
C LYS A 395 8.34 -7.06 0.19
N HIS A 396 8.40 -6.66 -1.08
CA HIS A 396 9.43 -5.76 -1.58
C HIS A 396 9.43 -4.40 -0.86
N ALA A 397 8.25 -3.79 -0.69
CA ALA A 397 8.14 -2.50 0.01
C ALA A 397 8.72 -2.58 1.43
N SER A 398 8.31 -3.59 2.18
CA SER A 398 8.78 -3.85 3.54
C SER A 398 10.30 -4.06 3.57
N MET A 399 10.84 -4.97 2.75
CA MET A 399 12.28 -5.24 2.71
C MET A 399 13.12 -4.01 2.33
N LEU A 400 12.64 -3.18 1.40
CA LEU A 400 13.34 -1.97 0.98
C LEU A 400 13.29 -0.87 2.04
N VAL A 401 12.16 -0.73 2.77
CA VAL A 401 12.08 0.16 3.94
C VAL A 401 13.00 -0.31 5.05
N ASP A 402 12.99 -1.61 5.35
CA ASP A 402 13.83 -2.22 6.38
C ASP A 402 15.31 -2.00 6.08
N ALA A 403 15.69 -1.99 4.80
CA ALA A 403 17.03 -1.66 4.34
C ALA A 403 17.38 -0.16 4.32
N GLY A 404 16.39 0.72 4.45
CA GLY A 404 16.58 2.17 4.44
C GLY A 404 16.67 2.80 3.05
N VAL A 405 16.10 2.13 2.04
CA VAL A 405 15.99 2.65 0.66
C VAL A 405 14.88 3.72 0.60
N ASP A 406 15.22 4.90 0.07
CA ASP A 406 14.32 6.05 0.04
C ASP A 406 13.44 6.06 -1.22
N VAL A 407 13.96 5.59 -2.35
CA VAL A 407 13.28 5.67 -3.64
C VAL A 407 13.60 4.47 -4.55
N ILE A 408 12.59 3.98 -5.24
CA ILE A 408 12.75 3.04 -6.35
C ILE A 408 12.62 3.78 -7.68
N PHE A 409 13.48 3.44 -8.64
CA PHE A 409 13.42 3.99 -9.99
C PHE A 409 12.86 2.95 -10.95
N PHE A 410 11.73 3.22 -11.58
CA PHE A 410 11.18 2.33 -12.60
C PHE A 410 11.99 2.38 -13.88
N ASP A 411 12.34 1.21 -14.40
CA ASP A 411 12.94 1.08 -15.72
C ASP A 411 11.92 1.32 -16.83
N THR A 412 12.07 2.48 -17.47
CA THR A 412 11.35 2.87 -18.69
C THR A 412 12.33 3.30 -19.77
N SER A 413 13.55 2.75 -19.75
CA SER A 413 14.65 3.12 -20.64
C SER A 413 14.42 2.72 -22.11
N ASN A 414 13.50 1.79 -22.36
CA ASN A 414 13.18 1.28 -23.69
C ASN A 414 11.87 1.88 -24.21
N PRO A 415 11.92 2.90 -25.10
CA PRO A 415 10.71 3.55 -25.60
C PRO A 415 9.90 2.62 -26.53
N PRO A 416 8.57 2.79 -26.62
CA PRO A 416 7.74 3.74 -25.89
C PRO A 416 7.22 3.18 -24.54
N PHE A 417 7.81 2.09 -24.03
CA PHE A 417 7.23 1.34 -22.93
C PHE A 417 7.44 2.03 -21.58
N THR A 418 6.34 2.23 -20.86
CA THR A 418 6.38 2.68 -19.47
C THR A 418 5.93 1.63 -18.47
N PHE A 419 5.43 0.48 -18.94
CA PHE A 419 4.92 -0.62 -18.10
C PHE A 419 3.83 -0.13 -17.13
N ARG A 420 2.84 0.56 -17.71
CA ARG A 420 1.79 1.27 -16.97
C ARG A 420 1.04 0.38 -16.01
N ASP A 421 0.60 -0.79 -16.46
CA ASP A 421 -0.21 -1.67 -15.62
C ASP A 421 0.60 -2.17 -14.41
N GLU A 422 1.89 -2.45 -14.62
CA GLU A 422 2.80 -2.92 -13.59
C GLU A 422 3.13 -1.84 -12.55
N TYR A 423 3.56 -0.64 -12.97
CA TYR A 423 3.84 0.42 -11.98
C TYR A 423 2.56 0.91 -11.29
N MET A 424 1.40 0.91 -11.95
CA MET A 424 0.13 1.29 -11.32
C MET A 424 -0.32 0.25 -10.28
N ALA A 425 -0.10 -1.04 -10.53
CA ALA A 425 -0.36 -2.09 -9.55
C ALA A 425 0.53 -1.95 -8.30
N LEU A 426 1.81 -1.61 -8.50
CA LEU A 426 2.73 -1.30 -7.41
C LEU A 426 2.29 -0.04 -6.66
N CYS A 427 2.00 1.06 -7.35
CA CYS A 427 1.51 2.30 -6.73
C CYS A 427 0.24 2.08 -5.89
N LYS A 428 -0.72 1.29 -6.41
CA LYS A 428 -1.93 0.90 -5.67
C LYS A 428 -1.59 0.12 -4.40
N THR A 429 -0.62 -0.79 -4.47
CA THR A 429 -0.15 -1.55 -3.31
C THR A 429 0.53 -0.64 -2.29
N TYR A 430 1.37 0.31 -2.74
CA TYR A 430 2.07 1.25 -1.88
C TYR A 430 1.12 2.24 -1.21
N GLU A 431 0.13 2.77 -1.93
CA GLU A 431 -0.95 3.60 -1.37
C GLU A 431 -1.71 2.82 -0.29
N LYS A 432 -2.03 1.54 -0.53
CA LYS A 432 -2.66 0.67 0.47
C LYS A 432 -1.80 0.49 1.72
N ILE A 433 -0.50 0.21 1.57
CA ILE A 433 0.43 0.08 2.72
C ILE A 433 0.45 1.37 3.54
N ARG A 434 0.57 2.54 2.89
CA ARG A 434 0.56 3.84 3.58
C ARG A 434 -0.78 4.12 4.25
N ASN A 435 -1.91 3.78 3.61
CA ASN A 435 -3.26 3.87 4.18
C ASN A 435 -3.54 2.86 5.30
N GLU A 436 -2.68 1.85 5.48
CA GLU A 436 -2.70 0.96 6.65
C GLU A 436 -1.74 1.41 7.76
N GLY A 437 -0.89 2.41 7.49
CA GLY A 437 0.04 3.01 8.46
C GLY A 437 1.50 2.65 8.21
N GLY A 438 1.77 1.74 7.27
CA GLY A 438 3.12 1.37 6.87
C GLY A 438 3.85 2.47 6.10
N LYS A 439 5.14 2.24 5.87
CA LYS A 439 5.99 3.06 5.00
C LYS A 439 6.29 2.32 3.71
N THR A 440 6.63 3.07 2.67
CA THR A 440 7.13 2.53 1.40
C THR A 440 8.21 3.46 0.87
N PRO A 441 9.14 2.97 0.02
CA PRO A 441 9.96 3.86 -0.78
C PRO A 441 9.08 4.81 -1.60
N GLN A 442 9.61 5.98 -1.93
CA GLN A 442 9.06 6.84 -2.98
C GLN A 442 9.39 6.27 -4.36
N ILE A 443 8.81 6.86 -5.40
CA ILE A 443 8.96 6.42 -6.80
C ILE A 443 9.52 7.53 -7.68
N ALA A 444 10.34 7.14 -8.65
CA ALA A 444 10.82 7.98 -9.74
C ALA A 444 10.97 7.13 -11.02
N PHE A 445 11.19 7.77 -12.16
CA PHE A 445 11.33 7.08 -13.44
C PHE A 445 12.72 7.31 -14.03
N LEU A 446 13.36 6.22 -14.47
CA LEU A 446 14.49 6.25 -15.37
C LEU A 446 13.99 6.07 -16.80
N THR A 447 14.16 7.10 -17.62
CA THR A 447 13.64 7.16 -18.99
C THR A 447 14.74 6.90 -20.02
N PRO A 448 14.45 6.81 -21.33
CA PRO A 448 15.45 6.49 -22.33
C PRO A 448 16.67 7.41 -22.29
N PHE A 449 17.85 6.82 -22.35
CA PHE A 449 19.12 7.56 -22.35
C PHE A 449 19.29 8.48 -23.57
N GLY A 450 18.60 8.15 -24.67
CA GLY A 450 18.54 8.88 -25.93
C GLY A 450 17.46 9.96 -25.92
N ASP A 451 16.46 9.82 -26.80
CA ASP A 451 15.27 10.68 -26.83
C ASP A 451 14.21 10.15 -25.84
N PRO A 452 13.93 10.88 -24.74
CA PRO A 452 12.97 10.46 -23.74
C PRO A 452 11.54 10.96 -24.01
N SER A 453 11.30 11.68 -25.12
CA SER A 453 10.07 12.43 -25.35
C SER A 453 8.81 11.57 -25.28
N ALA A 454 8.81 10.38 -25.87
CA ALA A 454 7.64 9.49 -25.85
C ALA A 454 7.23 9.10 -24.41
N VAL A 455 8.20 8.70 -23.59
CA VAL A 455 7.99 8.25 -22.21
C VAL A 455 7.64 9.43 -21.30
N VAL A 456 8.40 10.52 -21.36
CA VAL A 456 8.17 11.69 -20.48
C VAL A 456 6.83 12.34 -20.77
N ASN A 457 6.42 12.46 -22.05
CA ASN A 457 5.10 12.99 -22.38
C ASN A 457 3.97 12.09 -21.86
N GLU A 458 4.09 10.75 -22.00
CA GLU A 458 3.10 9.82 -21.45
C GLU A 458 2.94 9.98 -19.94
N LEU A 459 4.07 10.00 -19.21
CA LEU A 459 4.08 10.17 -17.75
C LEU A 459 3.56 11.56 -17.34
N ALA A 460 4.01 12.62 -18.00
CA ALA A 460 3.61 13.99 -17.73
C ALA A 460 2.09 14.18 -17.92
N THR A 461 1.51 13.62 -18.98
CA THR A 461 0.07 13.76 -19.26
C THR A 461 -0.78 12.80 -18.43
N ASN A 462 -0.41 11.53 -18.34
CA ASN A 462 -1.31 10.48 -17.85
C ASN A 462 -1.02 9.98 -16.43
N PHE A 463 0.09 10.40 -15.83
CA PHE A 463 0.43 10.06 -14.45
C PHE A 463 0.55 11.32 -13.60
N TYR A 464 1.57 12.14 -13.86
CA TYR A 464 1.86 13.34 -13.08
C TYR A 464 0.80 14.43 -13.26
N GLY A 465 0.40 14.73 -14.51
CA GLY A 465 -0.61 15.75 -14.82
C GLY A 465 -2.01 15.43 -14.28
N LYS A 466 -2.28 14.14 -13.99
CA LYS A 466 -3.52 13.68 -13.35
C LYS A 466 -3.42 13.63 -11.81
N GLY A 467 -2.26 13.98 -11.24
CA GLY A 467 -2.05 13.94 -9.79
C GLY A 467 -2.09 12.52 -9.19
N LEU A 468 -1.86 11.48 -10.01
CA LEU A 468 -1.98 10.10 -9.55
C LEU A 468 -0.87 9.76 -8.56
N TYR A 469 -1.25 9.27 -7.37
CA TYR A 469 -0.33 8.85 -6.32
C TYR A 469 0.71 9.91 -5.93
N LYS A 470 0.29 11.18 -5.85
CA LYS A 470 1.18 12.32 -5.58
C LYS A 470 2.09 12.14 -4.36
N ASP A 471 1.58 11.49 -3.30
CA ASP A 471 2.35 11.26 -2.07
C ASP A 471 3.50 10.26 -2.27
N LEU A 472 3.45 9.42 -3.31
CA LEU A 472 4.51 8.46 -3.63
C LEU A 472 5.68 9.12 -4.39
N TRP A 473 5.49 10.27 -5.03
CA TRP A 473 6.50 10.86 -5.90
C TRP A 473 7.75 11.27 -5.13
N PHE A 474 8.92 10.88 -5.63
CA PHE A 474 10.18 11.36 -5.09
C PHE A 474 10.42 12.82 -5.52
N VAL A 475 10.56 13.70 -4.53
CA VAL A 475 10.76 15.14 -4.74
C VAL A 475 12.23 15.48 -4.53
N TRP A 476 12.88 15.99 -5.57
CA TRP A 476 14.26 16.46 -5.52
C TRP A 476 14.32 17.93 -5.88
N GLU A 477 14.98 18.75 -5.05
CA GLU A 477 15.06 20.21 -5.24
C GLU A 477 13.69 20.88 -5.39
N GLY A 478 12.68 20.39 -4.64
CA GLY A 478 11.34 20.95 -4.59
C GLY A 478 10.38 20.50 -5.70
N LYS A 479 10.81 19.65 -6.64
CA LYS A 479 9.98 19.13 -7.74
C LYS A 479 10.10 17.61 -7.89
N PRO A 480 9.12 16.94 -8.52
CA PRO A 480 9.27 15.52 -8.86
C PRO A 480 10.54 15.25 -9.68
N LEU A 481 11.32 14.26 -9.27
CA LEU A 481 12.54 13.86 -9.98
C LEU A 481 12.19 12.97 -11.18
N ILE A 482 12.83 13.23 -12.32
CA ILE A 482 12.82 12.33 -13.47
C ILE A 482 14.23 12.21 -14.05
N LEU A 483 14.67 10.99 -14.34
CA LEU A 483 15.96 10.77 -15.00
C LEU A 483 15.75 10.78 -16.52
N ALA A 484 15.94 11.96 -17.11
CA ALA A 484 15.73 12.22 -18.54
C ALA A 484 16.70 13.32 -19.01
N ASN A 485 17.03 13.30 -20.30
CA ASN A 485 17.80 14.40 -20.90
C ASN A 485 16.91 15.65 -21.05
N PRO A 486 17.19 16.76 -20.32
CA PRO A 486 16.33 17.94 -20.34
C PRO A 486 16.35 18.69 -21.69
N THR A 487 17.31 18.43 -22.58
CA THR A 487 17.43 19.19 -23.84
C THR A 487 16.23 19.04 -24.75
N TYR A 488 15.50 17.92 -24.66
CA TYR A 488 14.30 17.64 -25.45
C TYR A 488 13.07 18.45 -25.01
N PHE A 489 13.09 19.07 -23.83
CA PHE A 489 11.95 19.80 -23.26
C PHE A 489 12.20 21.29 -23.07
N LYS A 490 13.32 21.84 -23.58
CA LYS A 490 13.67 23.26 -23.45
C LYS A 490 12.57 24.21 -23.94
N ASN A 491 11.82 23.79 -24.96
CA ASN A 491 10.73 24.56 -25.57
C ASN A 491 9.34 24.16 -25.02
N ASN A 492 9.28 23.39 -23.92
CA ASN A 492 8.03 22.99 -23.27
C ASN A 492 8.05 23.39 -21.78
N PRO A 493 7.68 24.64 -21.45
CA PRO A 493 7.68 25.15 -20.07
C PRO A 493 6.84 24.33 -19.10
N ALA A 494 5.75 23.71 -19.57
CA ALA A 494 4.89 22.88 -18.73
C ALA A 494 5.64 21.65 -18.18
N ILE A 495 6.53 21.05 -18.99
CA ILE A 495 7.36 19.91 -18.57
C ILE A 495 8.63 20.38 -17.89
N SER A 496 9.36 21.34 -18.48
CA SER A 496 10.65 21.79 -17.96
C SER A 496 10.54 22.46 -16.58
N ASN A 497 9.41 23.12 -16.28
CA ASN A 497 9.19 23.73 -14.98
C ASN A 497 8.59 22.76 -13.96
N PHE A 498 7.98 21.66 -14.40
CA PHE A 498 7.33 20.70 -13.50
C PHE A 498 8.33 19.73 -12.87
N PHE A 499 9.32 19.22 -13.61
CA PHE A 499 10.28 18.24 -13.10
C PHE A 499 11.61 18.84 -12.68
N THR A 500 12.28 18.19 -11.73
CA THR A 500 13.73 18.24 -11.59
C THR A 500 14.34 17.16 -12.48
N PHE A 501 15.18 17.57 -13.43
CA PHE A 501 15.84 16.65 -14.35
C PHE A 501 17.22 16.25 -13.85
N ARG A 502 17.55 14.97 -14.02
CA ARG A 502 18.92 14.46 -13.98
C ARG A 502 19.19 13.61 -15.22
N TRP A 503 20.12 14.02 -16.07
CA TRP A 503 20.41 13.28 -17.29
C TRP A 503 21.20 12.01 -16.95
N CYS A 504 20.54 10.85 -17.02
CA CYS A 504 21.19 9.57 -16.79
C CYS A 504 22.12 9.20 -17.96
N LEU A 505 23.38 8.86 -17.67
CA LEU A 505 24.33 8.39 -18.67
C LEU A 505 24.21 6.88 -18.90
N ALA A 506 24.09 6.47 -20.16
CA ALA A 506 24.07 5.05 -20.54
C ALA A 506 25.41 4.33 -20.30
N SER A 507 26.52 5.07 -20.38
CA SER A 507 27.88 4.52 -20.42
C SER A 507 28.44 4.28 -19.03
N TYR A 508 29.05 3.11 -18.82
CA TYR A 508 29.66 2.72 -17.54
C TYR A 508 31.02 3.39 -17.30
N PHE A 509 31.64 3.86 -18.38
CA PHE A 509 33.04 4.25 -18.42
C PHE A 509 33.25 5.76 -18.51
N LYS A 510 32.20 6.51 -18.88
CA LYS A 510 32.32 7.93 -19.19
C LYS A 510 32.13 8.78 -17.94
N LYS A 511 33.02 9.76 -17.78
CA LYS A 511 32.85 10.84 -16.81
C LYS A 511 31.66 11.73 -17.20
N PRO A 512 30.97 12.36 -16.23
CA PRO A 512 30.07 13.45 -16.54
C PRO A 512 30.84 14.58 -17.23
N TRP A 513 30.20 15.24 -18.19
CA TRP A 513 30.77 16.39 -18.90
C TRP A 513 29.98 17.68 -18.64
N THR A 514 28.88 17.59 -17.90
CA THR A 514 28.12 18.74 -17.41
C THR A 514 27.52 18.40 -16.04
N SER A 515 27.05 19.42 -15.33
CA SER A 515 26.37 19.25 -14.04
C SER A 515 24.99 18.61 -14.22
N ASN A 516 24.42 18.09 -13.13
CA ASN A 516 23.08 17.48 -13.10
C ASN A 516 22.93 16.27 -14.04
N GLN A 517 24.03 15.58 -14.32
CA GLN A 517 24.02 14.23 -14.89
C GLN A 517 24.13 13.22 -13.77
N TRP A 518 23.52 12.03 -13.90
CA TRP A 518 23.66 10.90 -12.97
C TRP A 518 24.05 9.63 -13.72
N SER A 519 24.48 8.61 -12.99
CA SER A 519 24.70 7.24 -13.50
C SER A 519 23.76 6.24 -12.86
N TRP A 520 23.32 5.24 -13.64
CA TRP A 520 22.61 4.06 -13.15
C TRP A 520 23.55 2.88 -12.83
N LEU A 521 24.71 2.82 -13.52
CA LEU A 521 25.79 1.85 -13.32
C LEU A 521 27.10 2.43 -13.87
N ASN A 522 28.19 2.30 -13.11
CA ASN A 522 29.53 2.68 -13.54
C ASN A 522 30.52 1.58 -13.19
N ALA A 523 31.52 1.42 -14.05
CA ALA A 523 32.58 0.47 -13.80
C ALA A 523 33.49 0.95 -12.67
N TYR A 524 34.05 0.03 -11.88
CA TYR A 524 35.01 0.42 -10.85
C TYR A 524 36.33 0.90 -11.50
N PRO A 525 36.96 1.99 -11.00
CA PRO A 525 36.45 2.91 -9.98
C PRO A 525 35.36 3.84 -10.51
N GLN A 526 34.22 3.96 -9.79
CA GLN A 526 33.09 4.74 -10.31
C GLN A 526 33.40 6.24 -10.36
N HIS A 527 32.80 6.93 -11.32
CA HIS A 527 32.85 8.39 -11.39
C HIS A 527 31.93 9.04 -10.36
N VAL A 528 32.27 10.27 -9.97
CA VAL A 528 31.45 11.12 -9.10
C VAL A 528 30.64 12.07 -9.98
N PHE A 529 29.35 12.17 -9.72
CA PHE A 529 28.44 13.05 -10.44
C PHE A 529 28.11 14.28 -9.61
N TYR A 530 28.29 15.46 -10.21
CA TYR A 530 28.19 16.74 -9.51
C TYR A 530 26.93 17.51 -9.93
N ASN A 531 26.33 18.21 -8.97
CA ASN A 531 25.25 19.15 -9.26
C ASN A 531 25.78 20.50 -9.76
N SER A 532 24.88 21.42 -10.10
CA SER A 532 25.24 22.77 -10.58
C SER A 532 25.99 23.63 -9.54
N LYS A 533 26.00 23.24 -8.26
CA LYS A 533 26.75 23.89 -7.18
C LYS A 533 28.15 23.30 -7.00
N GLY A 534 28.53 22.29 -7.79
CA GLY A 534 29.82 21.60 -7.66
C GLY A 534 29.89 20.61 -6.50
N GLU A 535 28.76 20.27 -5.87
CA GLU A 535 28.71 19.29 -4.79
C GLU A 535 28.69 17.87 -5.37
N ALA A 536 29.36 16.92 -4.71
CA ALA A 536 29.27 15.50 -5.05
C ALA A 536 27.84 15.02 -4.78
N GLU A 537 27.02 14.99 -5.83
CA GLU A 537 25.60 14.72 -5.72
C GLU A 537 25.31 13.24 -5.76
N GLN A 538 25.88 12.50 -6.72
CA GLN A 538 25.50 11.11 -6.95
C GLN A 538 26.69 10.19 -7.30
N MET A 539 26.61 8.94 -6.82
CA MET A 539 27.41 7.82 -7.32
C MET A 539 26.55 6.58 -7.47
N SER A 540 26.85 5.75 -8.47
CA SER A 540 26.19 4.45 -8.66
C SER A 540 27.00 3.32 -8.03
N VAL A 541 26.33 2.31 -7.47
CA VAL A 541 26.94 1.10 -6.89
C VAL A 541 26.29 -0.14 -7.51
N GLY A 542 27.08 -0.95 -8.20
CA GLY A 542 26.63 -2.18 -8.86
C GLY A 542 27.10 -3.45 -8.16
N VAL A 543 26.22 -4.46 -8.07
CA VAL A 543 26.54 -5.76 -7.47
C VAL A 543 27.45 -6.60 -8.37
N ALA A 544 27.21 -6.51 -9.68
CA ALA A 544 28.03 -7.02 -10.76
C ALA A 544 28.00 -5.99 -11.92
N GLN A 545 28.83 -6.18 -12.94
CA GLN A 545 28.97 -5.25 -14.06
C GLN A 545 29.19 -6.03 -15.35
N ASN A 546 28.38 -5.75 -16.37
CA ASN A 546 28.48 -6.29 -17.73
C ASN A 546 29.59 -5.56 -18.51
N ALA A 547 30.80 -5.61 -17.96
CA ALA A 547 31.98 -4.90 -18.44
C ALA A 547 33.25 -5.73 -18.19
N MET A 548 34.27 -5.51 -19.03
CA MET A 548 35.64 -6.04 -18.92
C MET A 548 36.60 -5.03 -19.54
N ASN A 549 37.78 -4.79 -18.95
CA ASN A 549 38.85 -4.02 -19.60
C ASN A 549 38.38 -2.69 -20.20
N ASN A 550 37.52 -1.96 -19.47
CA ASN A 550 36.93 -0.68 -19.90
C ASN A 550 36.09 -0.77 -21.21
N ASP A 551 35.50 -1.94 -21.48
CA ASP A 551 34.61 -2.20 -22.61
C ASP A 551 33.41 -3.06 -22.16
N LEU A 552 32.36 -3.11 -22.97
CA LEU A 552 31.17 -3.92 -22.70
C LEU A 552 31.49 -5.42 -22.79
N ALA A 553 30.88 -6.20 -21.89
CA ALA A 553 30.94 -7.67 -21.89
C ALA A 553 29.54 -8.23 -21.64
N CYS A 554 29.15 -9.31 -22.32
CA CYS A 554 27.93 -10.03 -21.93
C CYS A 554 28.17 -10.83 -20.65
N MET A 555 27.18 -10.90 -19.76
CA MET A 555 27.25 -11.65 -18.50
C MET A 555 27.54 -13.15 -18.69
N SER A 556 27.16 -13.73 -19.83
CA SER A 556 27.50 -15.12 -20.15
C SER A 556 28.89 -15.30 -20.79
N CYS A 557 29.68 -14.23 -20.96
CA CYS A 557 31.01 -14.30 -21.58
C CYS A 557 32.00 -15.04 -20.67
N LYS A 558 32.57 -16.15 -21.18
CA LYS A 558 33.56 -16.95 -20.43
C LYS A 558 34.87 -16.22 -20.16
N LYS A 559 35.14 -15.13 -20.89
CA LYS A 559 36.41 -14.40 -20.87
C LYS A 559 36.41 -13.14 -20.01
N GLY A 560 35.27 -12.61 -19.52
CA GLY A 560 35.37 -11.27 -18.95
C GLY A 560 34.21 -10.51 -18.32
N ALA A 561 33.04 -11.06 -17.98
CA ALA A 561 32.13 -10.22 -17.17
C ALA A 561 32.68 -10.01 -15.75
N MET A 562 32.59 -8.78 -15.22
CA MET A 562 32.88 -8.48 -13.81
C MET A 562 31.69 -8.93 -12.94
N GLY A 563 31.71 -10.20 -12.55
CA GLY A 563 30.69 -10.82 -11.70
C GLY A 563 30.78 -10.41 -10.23
N ARG A 564 29.94 -11.02 -9.39
CA ARG A 564 29.82 -10.71 -7.95
C ARG A 564 31.11 -10.99 -7.16
N SER A 565 31.93 -11.93 -7.63
CA SER A 565 33.22 -12.29 -7.03
C SER A 565 34.39 -11.43 -7.52
N TRP A 566 34.18 -10.54 -8.48
CA TRP A 566 35.22 -9.66 -9.02
C TRP A 566 35.67 -8.63 -7.98
N HIS A 567 36.96 -8.43 -7.82
CA HIS A 567 37.53 -7.36 -6.99
C HIS A 567 39.03 -7.25 -7.28
N ASN A 568 39.65 -6.11 -6.99
CA ASN A 568 41.08 -5.88 -7.24
C ASN A 568 41.47 -6.23 -8.70
N ASN A 569 40.58 -5.86 -9.64
CA ASN A 569 40.74 -6.09 -11.08
C ASN A 569 40.91 -7.57 -11.50
N LYS A 570 40.37 -8.52 -10.73
CA LYS A 570 40.35 -9.95 -11.06
C LYS A 570 39.13 -10.67 -10.49
N LYS A 571 38.79 -11.82 -11.08
CA LYS A 571 37.78 -12.74 -10.53
C LYS A 571 38.38 -13.54 -9.37
N ASP A 572 37.65 -13.65 -8.26
CA ASP A 572 38.01 -14.59 -7.19
C ASP A 572 37.61 -16.01 -7.58
N THR A 573 38.54 -16.95 -7.48
CA THR A 573 38.34 -18.34 -7.93
C THR A 573 37.89 -19.29 -6.84
N ARG A 574 37.80 -18.85 -5.58
CA ARG A 574 37.28 -19.71 -4.49
C ARG A 574 35.82 -20.06 -4.80
N LYS A 575 35.46 -21.34 -4.61
CA LYS A 575 34.13 -21.87 -4.97
C LYS A 575 32.97 -21.07 -4.36
N ASN A 576 33.13 -20.58 -3.13
CA ASN A 576 32.12 -19.82 -2.41
C ASN A 576 32.28 -18.29 -2.54
N ALA A 577 33.24 -17.79 -3.33
CA ALA A 577 33.52 -16.36 -3.45
C ALA A 577 32.31 -15.54 -3.92
N VAL A 578 31.47 -16.13 -4.77
CA VAL A 578 30.23 -15.50 -5.25
C VAL A 578 29.45 -14.90 -4.09
N ASN A 579 29.25 -15.65 -3.00
CA ASN A 579 28.41 -15.27 -1.86
C ASN A 579 28.90 -14.02 -1.10
N TYR A 580 30.18 -13.66 -1.19
CA TYR A 580 30.75 -12.55 -0.42
C TYR A 580 30.44 -11.17 -1.01
N GLY A 581 30.04 -11.10 -2.28
CA GLY A 581 29.74 -9.82 -2.96
C GLY A 581 30.92 -8.86 -2.95
N LEU A 582 32.09 -9.34 -3.36
CA LEU A 582 33.34 -8.57 -3.31
C LEU A 582 33.30 -7.37 -4.26
N ASN A 583 32.71 -7.52 -5.45
CA ASN A 583 32.51 -6.40 -6.38
C ASN A 583 31.59 -5.34 -5.77
N PHE A 584 30.52 -5.78 -5.12
CA PHE A 584 29.57 -4.89 -4.46
C PHE A 584 30.23 -4.11 -3.33
N GLN A 585 31.04 -4.77 -2.50
CA GLN A 585 31.75 -4.12 -1.41
C GLN A 585 32.79 -3.13 -1.90
N GLU A 586 33.60 -3.48 -2.91
CA GLU A 586 34.61 -2.58 -3.48
C GLU A 586 33.98 -1.29 -4.03
N GLN A 587 32.80 -1.41 -4.65
CA GLN A 587 32.01 -0.28 -5.10
C GLN A 587 31.44 0.57 -3.94
N TRP A 588 30.98 -0.06 -2.86
CA TRP A 588 30.52 0.63 -1.65
C TRP A 588 31.63 1.35 -0.90
N ASP A 589 32.79 0.72 -0.73
CA ASP A 589 33.92 1.28 0.01
C ASP A 589 34.39 2.60 -0.63
N ARG A 590 34.40 2.65 -1.97
CA ARG A 590 34.66 3.89 -2.70
C ARG A 590 33.56 4.92 -2.48
N ALA A 591 32.29 4.54 -2.59
CA ALA A 591 31.16 5.47 -2.38
C ALA A 591 31.14 6.05 -0.96
N LEU A 592 31.41 5.24 0.07
CA LEU A 592 31.53 5.66 1.47
C LEU A 592 32.68 6.64 1.69
N LYS A 593 33.82 6.44 1.01
CA LYS A 593 34.96 7.37 1.07
C LYS A 593 34.65 8.72 0.43
N ILE A 594 33.88 8.75 -0.66
CA ILE A 594 33.49 9.99 -1.34
C ILE A 594 32.34 10.70 -0.62
N ASN A 595 31.42 9.94 -0.02
CA ASN A 595 30.26 10.42 0.72
C ASN A 595 29.39 11.39 -0.10
N PRO A 596 28.86 10.98 -1.28
CA PRO A 596 27.96 11.80 -2.09
C PRO A 596 26.61 12.01 -1.38
N LYS A 597 25.76 12.93 -1.86
CA LYS A 597 24.39 13.12 -1.31
C LYS A 597 23.44 11.95 -1.63
N PHE A 598 23.67 11.28 -2.75
CA PHE A 598 22.81 10.25 -3.30
C PHE A 598 23.62 9.02 -3.74
N ILE A 599 23.22 7.83 -3.32
CA ILE A 599 23.74 6.57 -3.85
C ILE A 599 22.64 5.89 -4.67
N PHE A 600 22.95 5.54 -5.93
CA PHE A 600 22.06 4.80 -6.80
C PHE A 600 22.53 3.35 -6.92
N ILE A 601 21.72 2.41 -6.46
CA ILE A 601 22.06 0.99 -6.45
C ILE A 601 21.49 0.35 -7.71
N THR A 602 22.34 -0.39 -8.43
CA THR A 602 21.99 -0.83 -9.78
C THR A 602 20.82 -1.79 -9.86
N GLY A 603 20.43 -2.54 -8.82
CA GLY A 603 19.24 -3.35 -8.99
C GLY A 603 18.64 -4.06 -7.79
N TRP A 604 17.30 -4.03 -7.77
CA TRP A 604 16.38 -4.93 -7.10
C TRP A 604 15.40 -5.51 -8.13
N ASN A 605 15.24 -6.83 -8.17
CA ASN A 605 14.35 -7.61 -9.05
C ASN A 605 14.76 -7.81 -10.51
N GLU A 606 16.02 -7.64 -10.91
CA GLU A 606 16.47 -7.94 -12.27
C GLU A 606 16.61 -9.46 -12.52
N TRP A 607 15.49 -10.19 -12.58
CA TRP A 607 15.52 -11.65 -12.73
C TRP A 607 15.64 -12.14 -14.16
N ILE A 608 15.24 -11.35 -15.16
CA ILE A 608 15.11 -11.81 -16.54
C ILE A 608 16.25 -11.26 -17.40
N ALA A 609 16.82 -12.11 -18.26
CA ALA A 609 17.68 -11.71 -19.37
C ALA A 609 17.18 -12.28 -20.70
N GLY A 610 17.39 -11.50 -21.77
CA GLY A 610 17.18 -11.98 -23.14
C GLY A 610 18.27 -12.96 -23.57
N ARG A 611 17.87 -13.97 -24.36
CA ARG A 611 18.81 -14.88 -25.03
C ARG A 611 19.05 -14.47 -26.47
N PHE A 612 20.32 -14.32 -26.86
CA PHE A 612 20.74 -13.86 -28.19
C PHE A 612 21.78 -14.79 -28.82
N ASP A 613 21.82 -14.82 -30.16
CA ASP A 613 22.85 -15.48 -30.96
C ASP A 613 24.15 -14.67 -31.00
N LYS A 614 24.04 -13.34 -30.96
CA LYS A 614 25.15 -12.39 -30.93
C LYS A 614 24.80 -11.15 -30.11
N PHE A 615 25.82 -10.56 -29.50
CA PHE A 615 25.72 -9.25 -28.85
C PHE A 615 27.04 -8.50 -29.01
N TYR A 616 26.99 -7.28 -29.52
CA TYR A 616 28.17 -6.46 -29.76
C TYR A 616 29.21 -7.22 -30.60
N LYS A 617 30.35 -7.60 -30.01
CA LYS A 617 31.42 -8.39 -30.65
C LYS A 617 31.42 -9.88 -30.26
N TYR A 618 30.50 -10.29 -29.39
CA TYR A 618 30.43 -11.64 -28.83
C TYR A 618 29.40 -12.50 -29.58
N THR A 619 29.72 -13.78 -29.76
CA THR A 619 28.87 -14.78 -30.40
C THR A 619 28.56 -15.95 -29.47
N ALA A 620 27.34 -16.48 -29.56
CA ALA A 620 26.89 -17.60 -28.75
C ALA A 620 27.76 -18.85 -28.93
N GLU A 621 28.37 -19.02 -30.11
CA GLU A 621 29.23 -20.16 -30.40
C GLU A 621 30.61 -20.03 -29.76
N ASN A 622 31.25 -18.87 -29.88
CA ASN A 622 32.68 -18.75 -29.55
C ASN A 622 32.94 -18.21 -28.14
N ASP A 623 32.05 -17.36 -27.61
CA ASP A 623 32.35 -16.49 -26.48
C ASP A 623 31.59 -16.84 -25.20
N SER A 624 30.45 -17.52 -25.31
CA SER A 624 29.65 -17.88 -24.13
C SER A 624 30.25 -19.06 -23.36
N TYR A 625 29.97 -19.16 -22.05
CA TYR A 625 30.34 -20.31 -21.22
C TYR A 625 29.80 -21.63 -21.78
N TYR A 626 28.57 -21.57 -22.27
CA TYR A 626 27.88 -22.67 -22.92
C TYR A 626 27.39 -22.19 -24.28
N THR A 627 27.58 -23.01 -25.32
CA THR A 627 27.22 -22.63 -26.69
C THR A 627 25.70 -22.41 -26.85
N ASN A 628 25.30 -21.83 -27.97
CA ASN A 628 23.90 -21.59 -28.32
C ASN A 628 23.13 -20.66 -27.37
N GLY A 629 23.79 -19.80 -26.60
CA GLY A 629 23.11 -18.70 -25.91
C GLY A 629 24.07 -17.66 -25.36
N ILE A 630 23.88 -16.40 -25.77
CA ILE A 630 24.43 -15.24 -25.08
C ILE A 630 23.36 -14.58 -24.22
N PHE A 631 23.74 -14.24 -23.00
CA PHE A 631 22.94 -13.44 -22.09
C PHE A 631 23.73 -12.19 -21.68
N VAL A 632 23.15 -11.02 -21.93
CA VAL A 632 23.85 -9.73 -21.85
C VAL A 632 23.86 -9.21 -20.42
N ASP A 633 22.67 -9.07 -19.84
CA ASP A 633 22.43 -8.31 -18.61
C ASP A 633 22.52 -9.14 -17.33
N GLN A 634 22.01 -10.37 -17.38
CA GLN A 634 21.99 -11.34 -16.29
C GLN A 634 22.27 -12.72 -16.88
N TYR A 635 22.83 -13.64 -16.10
CA TYR A 635 23.08 -14.99 -16.58
C TYR A 635 22.90 -16.04 -15.50
N ASN A 636 23.58 -15.92 -14.36
CA ASN A 636 23.46 -16.86 -13.24
C ASN A 636 23.80 -16.15 -11.92
N GLN A 637 23.93 -16.92 -10.83
CA GLN A 637 24.28 -16.38 -9.51
C GLN A 637 25.54 -15.50 -9.52
N GLU A 638 26.60 -15.86 -10.26
CA GLU A 638 27.84 -15.09 -10.33
C GLU A 638 27.70 -13.84 -11.21
N TYR A 639 26.89 -13.92 -12.26
CA TYR A 639 26.78 -12.90 -13.29
C TYR A 639 25.37 -12.31 -13.31
N SER A 640 25.02 -11.67 -12.20
CA SER A 640 23.75 -11.00 -11.99
C SER A 640 23.94 -9.75 -11.14
N ARG A 641 23.17 -8.70 -11.41
CA ARG A 641 23.25 -7.40 -10.72
C ARG A 641 22.24 -7.24 -9.57
N ASP A 642 21.44 -8.26 -9.31
CA ASP A 642 20.30 -8.18 -8.40
C ASP A 642 20.68 -8.40 -6.93
N VAL A 643 20.17 -7.57 -6.01
CA VAL A 643 20.31 -7.79 -4.56
C VAL A 643 19.12 -8.52 -3.93
N GLU A 644 18.03 -8.73 -4.66
CA GLU A 644 16.84 -9.42 -4.15
C GLU A 644 17.19 -10.84 -3.68
N PRO A 645 16.59 -11.33 -2.57
CA PRO A 645 16.81 -12.68 -2.12
C PRO A 645 16.44 -13.76 -3.14
N MET A 646 17.31 -14.77 -3.21
CA MET A 646 17.19 -15.91 -4.10
C MET A 646 16.69 -17.15 -3.35
N LYS A 647 15.87 -17.97 -4.01
CA LYS A 647 15.56 -19.31 -3.49
C LYS A 647 16.78 -20.22 -3.63
N GLY A 648 17.33 -20.66 -2.50
CA GLY A 648 18.62 -21.35 -2.48
C GLY A 648 19.78 -20.41 -2.83
N GLY A 649 20.86 -20.94 -3.41
CA GLY A 649 22.02 -20.14 -3.83
C GLY A 649 22.58 -19.26 -2.72
N HIS A 650 22.50 -17.93 -2.90
CA HIS A 650 22.99 -16.94 -1.95
C HIS A 650 21.99 -16.49 -0.89
N THR A 651 20.74 -16.99 -0.93
CA THR A 651 19.63 -16.58 -0.08
C THR A 651 19.52 -15.06 0.03
N ASP A 652 19.98 -14.46 1.12
CA ASP A 652 19.86 -13.08 1.54
C ASP A 652 21.21 -12.42 1.84
N ASN A 653 22.32 -13.04 1.46
CA ASN A 653 23.65 -12.48 1.72
C ASN A 653 23.81 -11.06 1.13
N TYR A 654 23.27 -10.80 -0.07
CA TYR A 654 23.35 -9.46 -0.66
C TYR A 654 22.36 -8.47 -0.04
N TYR A 655 21.22 -8.96 0.45
CA TYR A 655 20.25 -8.12 1.17
C TYR A 655 20.85 -7.58 2.47
N TYR A 656 21.48 -8.43 3.29
CA TYR A 656 22.15 -7.96 4.52
C TYR A 656 23.43 -7.17 4.24
N GLN A 657 24.14 -7.44 3.14
CA GLN A 657 25.25 -6.59 2.70
C GLN A 657 24.78 -5.20 2.26
N LEU A 658 23.64 -5.12 1.57
CA LEU A 658 22.97 -3.86 1.20
C LEU A 658 22.65 -3.05 2.45
N ILE A 659 21.93 -3.65 3.41
CA ILE A 659 21.56 -3.01 4.69
C ILE A 659 22.80 -2.51 5.42
N ALA A 660 23.84 -3.34 5.54
CA ALA A 660 25.05 -2.98 6.25
C ALA A 660 25.73 -1.72 5.68
N ASN A 661 25.79 -1.61 4.35
CA ASN A 661 26.41 -0.45 3.71
C ASN A 661 25.51 0.78 3.73
N ILE A 662 24.18 0.63 3.61
CA ILE A 662 23.24 1.75 3.80
C ILE A 662 23.35 2.31 5.22
N ARG A 663 23.43 1.46 6.25
CA ARG A 663 23.62 1.89 7.65
C ARG A 663 24.92 2.67 7.83
N LYS A 664 26.04 2.22 7.27
CA LYS A 664 27.31 2.97 7.30
C LYS A 664 27.22 4.32 6.58
N TYR A 665 26.47 4.38 5.49
CA TYR A 665 26.31 5.60 4.69
C TYR A 665 25.40 6.64 5.38
N LYS A 666 24.20 6.21 5.80
CA LYS A 666 23.16 7.06 6.41
C LYS A 666 23.31 7.23 7.92
N GLY A 667 24.10 6.41 8.60
CA GLY A 667 24.10 6.34 10.06
C GLY A 667 22.87 5.59 10.60
N VAL A 668 22.84 5.35 11.91
CA VAL A 668 21.71 4.72 12.62
C VAL A 668 21.43 5.43 13.94
N ARG A 669 20.28 5.18 14.56
CA ARG A 669 19.98 5.67 15.91
C ARG A 669 20.78 4.94 17.01
N PRO A 670 21.01 5.57 18.17
CA PRO A 670 21.60 4.87 19.31
C PRO A 670 20.66 3.77 19.83
N PRO A 671 21.20 2.71 20.49
CA PRO A 671 20.39 1.67 21.11
C PRO A 671 19.37 2.26 22.10
N GLN A 672 18.17 1.69 22.13
CA GLN A 672 17.13 2.10 23.09
C GLN A 672 17.46 1.54 24.48
N LYS A 673 17.34 2.40 25.49
CA LYS A 673 17.50 1.98 26.89
C LYS A 673 16.25 1.22 27.35
N SER A 674 16.45 0.13 28.10
CA SER A 674 15.34 -0.54 28.76
C SER A 674 14.80 0.30 29.92
N SER A 675 13.57 0.01 30.34
CA SER A 675 13.03 0.50 31.61
C SER A 675 13.68 -0.25 32.78
N PRO A 676 13.63 0.28 34.02
CA PRO A 676 14.05 -0.46 35.22
C PRO A 676 13.40 -1.85 35.32
N PRO A 677 14.05 -2.81 36.03
CA PRO A 677 13.49 -4.14 36.26
C PRO A 677 12.07 -4.07 36.80
N LYS A 678 11.21 -4.96 36.31
CA LYS A 678 9.79 -5.03 36.68
C LYS A 678 9.27 -6.45 36.60
N SER A 679 8.70 -6.93 37.71
CA SER A 679 7.92 -8.17 37.72
C SER A 679 6.56 -7.96 37.08
N ILE A 680 6.10 -8.95 36.31
CA ILE A 680 4.80 -8.96 35.64
C ILE A 680 3.97 -10.12 36.17
N LEU A 681 2.71 -9.86 36.50
CA LEU A 681 1.75 -10.91 36.79
C LEU A 681 1.16 -11.45 35.47
N ILE A 682 1.17 -12.77 35.28
CA ILE A 682 0.64 -13.42 34.06
C ILE A 682 -0.86 -13.68 34.24
N ASP A 683 -1.66 -12.62 34.25
CA ASP A 683 -3.11 -12.67 34.54
C ASP A 683 -4.01 -12.23 33.36
N GLY A 684 -3.42 -11.84 32.23
CA GLY A 684 -4.15 -11.43 31.02
C GLY A 684 -4.77 -10.04 31.10
N LYS A 685 -4.43 -9.20 32.10
CA LYS A 685 -4.89 -7.81 32.20
C LYS A 685 -3.94 -6.78 31.60
N PHE A 686 -2.66 -7.12 31.44
CA PHE A 686 -1.61 -6.35 30.75
C PHE A 686 -1.31 -4.93 31.25
N ASN A 687 -1.84 -4.49 32.39
CA ASN A 687 -1.69 -3.10 32.86
C ASN A 687 -0.23 -2.75 33.14
N GLU A 688 0.56 -3.72 33.60
CA GLU A 688 1.95 -3.56 33.95
C GLU A 688 2.85 -3.23 32.75
N TRP A 689 2.45 -3.62 31.53
CA TRP A 689 3.21 -3.41 30.30
C TRP A 689 3.18 -1.98 29.76
N LYS A 690 2.31 -1.11 30.30
CA LYS A 690 2.08 0.25 29.78
C LYS A 690 3.37 1.06 29.67
N ASN A 691 4.24 0.98 30.67
CA ASN A 691 5.47 1.78 30.77
C ASN A 691 6.75 0.95 30.55
N VAL A 692 6.63 -0.30 30.11
CA VAL A 692 7.81 -1.13 29.78
C VAL A 692 8.44 -0.64 28.47
N GLN A 693 9.76 -0.50 28.49
CA GLN A 693 10.58 -0.09 27.35
C GLN A 693 11.79 -1.03 27.21
N PRO A 694 12.35 -1.20 26.00
CA PRO A 694 11.88 -0.60 24.75
C PRO A 694 10.61 -1.28 24.21
N GLU A 695 9.88 -0.54 23.39
CA GLU A 695 8.84 -1.10 22.53
C GLU A 695 9.45 -1.52 21.18
N PHE A 696 9.39 -2.80 20.88
CA PHE A 696 9.78 -3.37 19.59
C PHE A 696 8.57 -3.41 18.67
N ARG A 697 8.76 -3.11 17.38
CA ARG A 697 7.67 -2.88 16.44
C ARG A 697 7.96 -3.59 15.13
N ASP A 698 6.90 -4.09 14.50
CA ASP A 698 7.00 -4.78 13.22
C ASP A 698 6.12 -4.17 12.13
N THR A 699 6.33 -4.62 10.90
CA THR A 699 5.59 -4.24 9.71
C THR A 699 4.12 -4.58 9.86
N LEU A 700 3.24 -3.74 9.30
CA LEU A 700 1.79 -3.95 9.36
C LEU A 700 1.32 -4.77 8.15
N GLY A 701 0.57 -5.83 8.41
CA GLY A 701 -0.15 -6.62 7.41
C GLY A 701 0.75 -7.40 6.46
N ASP A 702 1.95 -7.76 6.87
CA ASP A 702 2.84 -8.75 6.24
C ASP A 702 2.32 -10.20 6.33
N THR A 703 1.20 -10.41 7.03
CA THR A 703 0.33 -11.60 6.95
C THR A 703 -0.58 -11.66 5.71
N ALA A 704 -0.37 -10.79 4.72
CA ALA A 704 -1.17 -10.77 3.49
C ALA A 704 -1.16 -12.14 2.79
N HIS A 705 -2.35 -12.60 2.36
CA HIS A 705 -2.48 -13.83 1.59
C HIS A 705 -2.13 -13.61 0.11
N ARG A 706 -1.76 -14.69 -0.57
CA ARG A 706 -1.44 -14.73 -2.00
C ARG A 706 -2.33 -15.73 -2.70
N ASP A 707 -2.89 -15.33 -3.82
CA ASP A 707 -3.52 -16.20 -4.81
C ASP A 707 -3.38 -15.49 -6.15
N PHE A 708 -2.26 -15.74 -6.83
CA PHE A 708 -1.87 -14.94 -7.98
C PHE A 708 -1.07 -15.73 -9.01
N ARG A 709 -1.29 -15.43 -10.29
CA ARG A 709 -0.52 -16.01 -11.38
C ARG A 709 0.92 -15.50 -11.36
N GLY A 710 1.86 -16.38 -11.67
CA GLY A 710 3.24 -16.00 -11.93
C GLY A 710 3.55 -15.97 -13.42
N TYR A 711 4.84 -16.04 -13.74
CA TYR A 711 5.36 -16.16 -15.09
C TYR A 711 5.02 -17.53 -15.70
N GLY A 712 4.78 -17.59 -17.01
CA GLY A 712 4.46 -18.83 -17.70
C GLY A 712 3.14 -19.43 -17.24
N LYS A 713 3.18 -20.71 -16.86
CA LYS A 713 2.05 -21.46 -16.30
C LYS A 713 2.05 -21.51 -14.77
N THR A 714 2.91 -20.74 -14.11
CA THR A 714 3.02 -20.78 -12.64
C THR A 714 1.86 -20.05 -11.96
N HIS A 715 1.47 -20.53 -10.80
CA HIS A 715 0.45 -19.93 -9.94
C HIS A 715 0.86 -20.14 -8.49
N TYR A 716 0.79 -19.09 -7.68
CA TYR A 716 1.21 -19.12 -6.29
C TYR A 716 0.03 -18.89 -5.36
N THR A 717 -0.11 -19.78 -4.38
CA THR A 717 -1.09 -19.66 -3.30
C THR A 717 -0.38 -19.68 -1.95
N ASN A 718 -0.70 -18.73 -1.09
CA ASN A 718 -0.26 -18.71 0.30
C ASN A 718 -1.37 -18.15 1.18
N LYS A 719 -1.91 -18.97 2.06
CA LYS A 719 -2.97 -18.61 3.02
C LYS A 719 -2.50 -18.75 4.47
N THR A 720 -1.19 -18.78 4.68
CA THR A 720 -0.60 -19.10 5.98
C THR A 720 -0.56 -17.90 6.92
N GLY A 721 -0.57 -16.67 6.38
CA GLY A 721 -0.60 -15.45 7.16
C GLY A 721 -1.76 -15.44 8.16
N ARG A 722 -1.44 -15.38 9.45
CA ARG A 722 -2.35 -15.25 10.57
C ARG A 722 -1.57 -14.60 11.73
N ASN A 723 -2.26 -13.96 12.67
CA ASN A 723 -1.65 -13.22 13.79
C ASN A 723 -0.63 -12.15 13.33
N ASP A 724 -1.09 -11.06 12.72
CA ASP A 724 -0.26 -9.89 12.31
C ASP A 724 0.37 -9.22 13.55
N ILE A 725 1.61 -9.57 13.90
CA ILE A 725 2.35 -9.12 15.08
C ILE A 725 2.77 -7.68 14.86
N ILE A 726 2.38 -6.78 15.76
CA ILE A 726 2.67 -5.35 15.61
C ILE A 726 3.60 -4.80 16.69
N THR A 727 3.59 -5.37 17.89
CA THR A 727 4.36 -4.84 19.01
C THR A 727 4.87 -5.96 19.90
N SER A 728 6.12 -5.86 20.37
CA SER A 728 6.64 -6.68 21.46
C SER A 728 7.34 -5.82 22.52
N LYS A 729 7.38 -6.32 23.76
CA LYS A 729 8.09 -5.69 24.88
C LYS A 729 8.74 -6.77 25.73
N VAL A 730 9.85 -6.41 26.38
CA VAL A 730 10.61 -7.29 27.26
C VAL A 730 10.95 -6.57 28.55
N THR A 731 10.83 -7.25 29.68
CA THR A 731 11.33 -6.79 30.98
C THR A 731 11.80 -7.97 31.82
N TYR A 732 12.36 -7.72 33.00
CA TYR A 732 12.98 -8.75 33.83
C TYR A 732 12.91 -8.39 35.31
N ASP A 733 13.11 -9.40 36.15
CA ASP A 733 13.42 -9.27 37.57
C ASP A 733 14.58 -10.20 37.95
N ASP A 734 14.84 -10.36 39.25
CA ASP A 734 15.95 -11.14 39.78
C ASP A 734 15.92 -12.62 39.34
N SER A 735 14.74 -13.15 39.00
CA SER A 735 14.56 -14.57 38.71
C SER A 735 13.96 -14.87 37.34
N ASN A 736 13.32 -13.89 36.69
CA ASN A 736 12.51 -14.11 35.49
C ASN A 736 12.77 -13.05 34.43
N ILE A 737 12.54 -13.45 33.19
CA ILE A 737 12.33 -12.55 32.05
C ILE A 737 10.88 -12.68 31.59
N TYR A 738 10.31 -11.55 31.20
CA TYR A 738 8.92 -11.44 30.78
C TYR A 738 8.86 -10.95 29.34
N PHE A 739 7.97 -11.56 28.57
CA PHE A 739 7.71 -11.15 27.19
C PHE A 739 6.25 -10.75 27.02
N TYR A 740 6.03 -9.73 26.22
CA TYR A 740 4.72 -9.30 25.73
C TYR A 740 4.76 -9.24 24.22
N VAL A 741 3.66 -9.65 23.60
CA VAL A 741 3.44 -9.46 22.17
C VAL A 741 1.98 -9.09 21.92
N ARG A 742 1.76 -8.19 20.95
CA ARG A 742 0.45 -7.74 20.49
C ARG A 742 0.33 -7.93 18.99
N THR A 743 -0.81 -8.45 18.56
CA THR A 743 -1.21 -8.54 17.15
C THR A 743 -2.18 -7.42 16.78
N ARG A 744 -2.32 -7.13 15.49
CA ARG A 744 -3.26 -6.15 14.95
C ARG A 744 -4.71 -6.59 15.15
N GLU A 745 -4.96 -7.86 14.87
CA GLU A 745 -6.26 -8.52 15.02
C GLU A 745 -6.22 -9.45 16.24
N LYS A 746 -7.37 -10.01 16.62
CA LYS A 746 -7.43 -11.01 17.71
C LYS A 746 -6.54 -12.21 17.41
N LEU A 747 -5.84 -12.69 18.44
CA LEU A 747 -5.02 -13.90 18.37
C LEU A 747 -5.89 -15.11 18.00
N THR A 748 -5.36 -15.94 17.10
CA THR A 748 -5.90 -17.26 16.80
C THR A 748 -5.79 -18.21 18.00
N PRO A 749 -6.51 -19.35 18.02
CA PRO A 749 -6.47 -20.28 19.15
C PRO A 749 -5.07 -20.84 19.43
N HIS A 750 -4.71 -20.98 20.70
CA HIS A 750 -3.41 -21.53 21.12
C HIS A 750 -3.18 -23.00 20.72
N THR A 751 -4.23 -23.71 20.31
CA THR A 751 -4.17 -25.08 19.80
C THR A 751 -3.70 -25.17 18.36
N ASP A 752 -3.58 -24.04 17.67
CA ASP A 752 -3.07 -23.96 16.32
C ASP A 752 -1.61 -24.42 16.24
N LYS A 753 -1.26 -25.15 15.17
CA LYS A 753 0.11 -25.63 14.94
C LYS A 753 1.07 -24.46 14.76
N ASN A 754 2.22 -24.46 15.45
CA ASN A 754 3.25 -23.40 15.36
C ASN A 754 2.68 -22.00 15.71
N TRP A 755 1.84 -21.94 16.75
CA TRP A 755 1.24 -20.70 17.23
C TRP A 755 2.21 -19.88 18.07
N MET A 756 2.41 -18.61 17.69
CA MET A 756 3.18 -17.59 18.44
C MET A 756 4.50 -18.12 19.02
N LEU A 757 5.39 -18.61 18.16
CA LEU A 757 6.71 -19.12 18.53
C LEU A 757 7.63 -17.94 18.89
N LEU A 758 8.37 -18.07 20.00
CA LEU A 758 9.41 -17.11 20.40
C LEU A 758 10.77 -17.80 20.36
N PHE A 759 11.63 -17.36 19.46
CA PHE A 759 13.02 -17.80 19.34
C PHE A 759 13.92 -16.85 20.12
N ILE A 760 14.85 -17.40 20.92
CA ILE A 760 15.78 -16.64 21.75
C ILE A 760 17.20 -17.10 21.46
N ASP A 761 18.06 -16.14 21.12
CA ASP A 761 19.51 -16.23 21.05
C ASP A 761 20.05 -15.57 22.33
N ASN A 762 20.46 -16.39 23.30
CA ASN A 762 20.80 -15.91 24.63
C ASN A 762 22.28 -15.53 24.77
N ASP A 763 23.13 -15.92 23.82
CA ASP A 763 24.57 -15.71 23.84
C ASP A 763 25.07 -14.80 22.69
N GLN A 764 24.16 -14.36 21.81
CA GLN A 764 24.38 -13.52 20.64
C GLN A 764 25.38 -14.11 19.63
N ASN A 765 25.38 -15.44 19.53
CA ASN A 765 26.33 -16.20 18.75
C ASN A 765 25.63 -17.07 17.68
N LYS A 766 25.68 -16.62 16.42
CA LYS A 766 25.15 -17.38 15.28
C LYS A 766 25.66 -18.84 15.16
N LYS A 767 26.82 -19.17 15.77
CA LYS A 767 27.41 -20.52 15.67
C LYS A 767 26.76 -21.55 16.61
N THR A 768 26.02 -21.11 17.62
CA THR A 768 25.27 -21.95 18.55
C THR A 768 23.81 -22.07 18.09
N GLY A 769 23.10 -23.05 18.67
CA GLY A 769 21.68 -23.24 18.42
C GLY A 769 21.30 -23.58 16.97
N TRP A 770 20.11 -23.15 16.57
CA TRP A 770 19.63 -23.17 15.19
C TRP A 770 19.61 -21.74 14.65
N GLU A 771 20.45 -21.45 13.65
CA GLU A 771 20.59 -20.09 13.07
C GLU A 771 21.03 -18.99 14.05
N GLY A 772 21.48 -19.38 15.25
CA GLY A 772 21.79 -18.51 16.40
C GLY A 772 20.82 -18.66 17.56
N TYR A 773 19.64 -19.26 17.36
CA TYR A 773 18.65 -19.42 18.43
C TYR A 773 18.91 -20.67 19.26
N ASP A 774 19.18 -20.48 20.55
CA ASP A 774 19.41 -21.56 21.51
C ASP A 774 18.11 -22.11 22.07
N PHE A 775 17.06 -21.26 22.15
CA PHE A 775 15.77 -21.63 22.73
C PHE A 775 14.59 -21.29 21.81
N ILE A 776 13.54 -22.10 21.91
CA ILE A 776 12.21 -21.81 21.39
C ILE A 776 11.17 -22.00 22.50
N ILE A 777 10.35 -20.97 22.69
CA ILE A 777 9.15 -21.00 23.53
C ILE A 777 7.95 -21.26 22.62
N ASN A 778 6.90 -21.88 23.15
CA ASN A 778 5.74 -22.34 22.36
C ASN A 778 6.05 -23.40 21.30
N GLY A 779 7.24 -24.04 21.34
CA GLY A 779 7.55 -25.19 20.48
C GLY A 779 6.50 -26.32 20.59
N LYS A 780 5.86 -26.45 21.76
CA LYS A 780 4.63 -27.20 22.00
C LYS A 780 3.79 -26.53 23.10
N VAL A 781 2.61 -26.02 22.76
CA VAL A 781 1.62 -25.55 23.75
C VAL A 781 1.00 -26.76 24.46
N ILE A 782 0.87 -26.71 25.79
CA ILE A 782 0.37 -27.82 26.61
C ILE A 782 -1.13 -27.65 26.90
N ASN A 783 -1.51 -26.47 27.40
CA ASN A 783 -2.88 -26.07 27.70
C ASN A 783 -2.99 -24.53 27.68
N ASP A 784 -4.13 -23.98 28.04
CA ASP A 784 -4.48 -22.55 27.98
C ASP A 784 -3.70 -21.63 28.93
N GLY A 785 -2.84 -22.17 29.80
CA GLY A 785 -1.96 -21.38 30.66
C GLY A 785 -0.50 -21.85 30.72
N THR A 786 -0.16 -22.95 30.04
CA THR A 786 1.17 -23.60 30.16
C THR A 786 1.73 -23.99 28.80
N THR A 787 3.02 -23.71 28.59
CA THR A 787 3.74 -24.03 27.36
C THR A 787 5.17 -24.49 27.61
N THR A 788 5.84 -25.01 26.60
CA THR A 788 7.21 -25.53 26.71
C THR A 788 8.28 -24.48 26.47
N VAL A 789 9.40 -24.63 27.19
CA VAL A 789 10.72 -24.14 26.78
C VAL A 789 11.49 -25.31 26.17
N MET A 790 12.03 -25.11 24.97
CA MET A 790 12.86 -26.13 24.31
C MET A 790 14.21 -25.53 23.91
N GLU A 791 15.28 -26.30 24.09
CA GLU A 791 16.66 -25.92 23.78
C GLU A 791 17.18 -26.73 22.60
N THR A 792 18.07 -26.14 21.79
CA THR A 792 18.90 -26.87 20.84
C THR A 792 20.35 -26.42 20.95
N LYS A 793 21.30 -27.34 20.75
CA LYS A 793 22.72 -27.00 20.66
C LYS A 793 23.17 -26.74 19.22
N HIS A 794 22.60 -27.48 18.27
CA HIS A 794 22.90 -27.36 16.84
C HIS A 794 21.71 -27.82 16.00
N GLY A 795 21.35 -27.00 15.02
CA GLY A 795 20.31 -27.33 14.04
C GLY A 795 18.92 -27.47 14.65
N TRP A 796 17.94 -27.89 13.84
CA TRP A 796 16.55 -28.05 14.27
C TRP A 796 16.33 -29.32 15.13
N ASN A 797 16.92 -29.36 16.32
CA ASN A 797 16.91 -30.52 17.23
C ASN A 797 16.43 -30.14 18.63
N TRP A 798 15.25 -29.51 18.70
CA TRP A 798 14.67 -28.97 19.92
C TRP A 798 14.34 -30.05 20.95
N LYS A 799 14.85 -29.90 22.17
CA LYS A 799 14.58 -30.76 23.33
C LYS A 799 13.94 -29.94 24.44
N LYS A 800 12.85 -30.44 25.03
CA LYS A 800 12.18 -29.77 26.14
C LYS A 800 13.11 -29.68 27.36
N THR A 801 13.27 -28.48 27.90
CA THR A 801 14.07 -28.20 29.10
C THR A 801 13.24 -27.65 30.25
N GLY A 802 12.03 -27.16 29.98
CA GLY A 802 11.13 -26.67 31.02
C GLY A 802 9.71 -26.40 30.53
N GLU A 803 8.88 -25.95 31.45
CA GLU A 803 7.53 -25.44 31.21
C GLU A 803 7.40 -24.05 31.83
N ILE A 804 6.61 -23.19 31.19
CA ILE A 804 6.38 -21.82 31.64
C ILE A 804 4.91 -21.44 31.54
N CYS A 805 4.52 -20.47 32.36
CA CYS A 805 3.18 -19.89 32.33
C CYS A 805 3.07 -18.80 31.27
N TYR A 806 1.94 -18.78 30.56
CA TYR A 806 1.55 -17.70 29.67
C TYR A 806 0.07 -17.37 29.84
N ASN A 807 -0.36 -16.19 29.40
CA ASN A 807 -1.77 -15.83 29.31
C ASN A 807 -1.98 -14.95 28.08
N TYR A 808 -3.16 -15.03 27.47
CA TYR A 808 -3.52 -14.21 26.32
C TYR A 808 -4.99 -13.80 26.38
N SER A 809 -5.28 -12.60 25.91
CA SER A 809 -6.64 -12.10 25.78
C SER A 809 -6.74 -11.14 24.60
N ALA A 810 -7.78 -11.32 23.79
CA ALA A 810 -8.00 -10.61 22.54
C ALA A 810 -6.77 -10.65 21.61
N ASP A 811 -6.02 -9.55 21.55
CA ASP A 811 -4.89 -9.30 20.63
C ASP A 811 -3.53 -9.33 21.35
N LYS A 812 -3.45 -9.77 22.61
CA LYS A 812 -2.25 -9.69 23.45
C LYS A 812 -1.90 -11.01 24.11
N LEU A 813 -0.61 -11.27 24.23
CA LEU A 813 -0.01 -12.45 24.85
C LEU A 813 1.14 -12.01 25.76
N GLU A 814 1.22 -12.60 26.95
CA GLU A 814 2.32 -12.40 27.90
C GLU A 814 2.87 -13.74 28.42
N MET A 815 4.18 -13.79 28.66
CA MET A 815 4.91 -14.98 29.08
C MET A 815 5.88 -14.65 30.22
N LYS A 816 6.05 -15.60 31.16
CA LYS A 816 7.06 -15.53 32.23
C LYS A 816 8.04 -16.68 32.10
N ILE A 817 9.31 -16.38 31.86
CA ILE A 817 10.36 -17.38 31.67
C ILE A 817 11.37 -17.28 32.82
N PRO A 818 11.56 -18.34 33.62
CA PRO A 818 12.64 -18.39 34.61
C PRO A 818 14.01 -18.27 33.94
N ARG A 819 14.82 -17.32 34.43
CA ARG A 819 16.14 -16.98 33.86
C ARG A 819 17.11 -18.16 33.87
N ASN A 820 17.04 -19.02 34.87
CA ASN A 820 17.89 -20.20 35.00
C ASN A 820 17.65 -21.24 33.88
N ILE A 821 16.41 -21.39 33.39
CA ILE A 821 16.06 -22.36 32.34
C ILE A 821 16.68 -21.96 31.00
N ILE A 822 16.83 -20.66 30.75
CA ILE A 822 17.44 -20.11 29.53
C ILE A 822 18.88 -19.64 29.76
N GLY A 823 19.54 -20.06 30.85
CA GLY A 823 20.95 -19.75 31.12
C GLY A 823 21.27 -18.26 31.33
N MET A 824 20.28 -17.42 31.66
CA MET A 824 20.44 -15.96 31.82
C MET A 824 20.57 -15.54 33.30
N THR A 825 21.49 -16.15 34.04
CA THR A 825 21.68 -15.88 35.48
C THR A 825 22.48 -14.62 35.78
N ASN A 826 23.13 -14.02 34.79
CA ASN A 826 23.91 -12.79 34.94
C ASN A 826 23.03 -11.55 35.12
N ASN A 827 23.47 -10.59 35.94
CA ASN A 827 22.72 -9.35 36.19
C ASN A 827 22.59 -8.46 34.95
N ASN A 828 23.58 -8.49 34.05
CA ASN A 828 23.47 -7.83 32.75
C ASN A 828 22.81 -8.79 31.74
N ILE A 829 21.52 -8.60 31.51
CA ILE A 829 20.71 -9.38 30.59
C ILE A 829 20.84 -8.78 29.20
N LYS A 830 21.37 -9.55 28.27
CA LYS A 830 21.48 -9.19 26.87
C LYS A 830 21.11 -10.38 26.00
N LEU A 831 20.14 -10.20 25.12
CA LEU A 831 19.66 -11.26 24.23
C LEU A 831 19.15 -10.69 22.91
N ASP A 832 19.16 -11.53 21.90
CA ASP A 832 18.47 -11.30 20.63
C ASP A 832 17.24 -12.24 20.57
N PHE A 833 16.12 -11.77 20.03
CA PHE A 833 14.90 -12.58 19.94
C PHE A 833 14.08 -12.28 18.71
N HIS A 834 13.21 -13.24 18.37
CA HIS A 834 12.39 -13.22 17.18
C HIS A 834 11.06 -13.94 17.44
N TRP A 835 9.96 -13.34 16.99
CA TRP A 835 8.66 -13.99 16.99
C TRP A 835 8.34 -14.53 15.61
N ALA A 836 7.77 -15.73 15.53
CA ALA A 836 7.20 -16.23 14.30
C ALA A 836 5.87 -16.94 14.57
N ASP A 837 4.93 -16.83 13.64
CA ASP A 837 3.68 -17.56 13.67
C ASP A 837 3.51 -18.38 12.39
N ASN A 838 2.99 -19.60 12.51
CA ASN A 838 2.60 -20.46 11.38
C ASN A 838 3.70 -20.71 10.34
N ILE A 839 4.94 -20.90 10.76
CA ILE A 839 5.98 -21.44 9.86
C ILE A 839 5.52 -22.80 9.31
N GLN A 840 5.77 -23.09 8.03
CA GLN A 840 5.29 -24.32 7.39
C GLN A 840 6.35 -25.41 7.35
N LYS A 841 7.63 -25.02 7.28
CA LYS A 841 8.76 -25.93 7.26
C LYS A 841 9.64 -25.78 8.49
N LYS A 842 10.22 -26.91 8.90
CA LYS A 842 11.25 -26.98 9.94
C LYS A 842 12.62 -26.81 9.29
N ASN A 843 13.58 -26.28 10.04
CA ASN A 843 14.98 -26.15 9.61
C ASN A 843 15.16 -25.32 8.32
N ASP A 844 14.31 -24.33 8.09
CA ASP A 844 14.38 -23.45 6.94
C ASP A 844 14.07 -22.02 7.39
N VAL A 845 15.13 -21.21 7.48
CA VAL A 845 15.05 -19.81 7.92
C VAL A 845 14.34 -18.91 6.91
N THR A 846 14.14 -19.36 5.66
CA THR A 846 13.35 -18.61 4.69
C THR A 846 11.86 -18.58 5.06
N GLU A 847 11.41 -19.46 5.96
CA GLU A 847 10.05 -19.44 6.48
C GLU A 847 9.72 -18.12 7.21
N PHE A 848 10.71 -17.44 7.79
CA PHE A 848 10.57 -16.09 8.38
C PHE A 848 10.34 -14.99 7.32
N ALA A 849 10.43 -15.31 6.02
CA ALA A 849 10.12 -14.38 4.93
C ALA A 849 8.77 -14.70 4.27
N VAL A 850 8.47 -16.00 4.10
CA VAL A 850 7.42 -16.46 3.19
C VAL A 850 6.14 -16.94 3.88
N SER A 851 6.21 -17.50 5.08
CA SER A 851 5.08 -18.19 5.72
C SER A 851 4.62 -17.48 6.98
N GLY A 852 3.31 -17.44 7.19
CA GLY A 852 2.71 -16.96 8.41
C GLY A 852 3.06 -15.50 8.69
N ASP A 853 3.59 -15.26 9.89
CA ASP A 853 4.13 -13.97 10.29
C ASP A 853 5.51 -14.10 10.96
N SER A 854 6.29 -13.02 10.94
CA SER A 854 7.67 -12.98 11.41
C SER A 854 8.03 -11.58 11.90
N ALA A 855 8.23 -11.42 13.21
CA ALA A 855 8.54 -10.14 13.84
C ALA A 855 9.88 -10.16 14.59
N PRO A 856 10.90 -9.40 14.12
CA PRO A 856 10.88 -8.55 12.92
C PRO A 856 10.98 -9.38 11.64
N ASN A 857 10.73 -8.75 10.48
CA ASN A 857 10.82 -9.44 9.18
C ASN A 857 12.10 -10.29 8.99
N ARG A 858 11.95 -11.47 8.38
CA ARG A 858 13.06 -12.28 7.88
C ARG A 858 14.04 -12.69 9.00
N ARG A 859 15.36 -12.59 8.81
CA ARG A 859 16.36 -12.99 9.82
C ARG A 859 16.75 -11.86 10.77
N PHE A 860 16.01 -10.75 10.74
CA PHE A 860 16.24 -9.72 11.75
C PHE A 860 15.85 -10.25 13.13
N ASN A 861 16.47 -9.69 14.14
CA ASN A 861 16.16 -9.91 15.54
C ASN A 861 15.96 -8.57 16.23
N TYR A 862 15.10 -8.56 17.24
CA TYR A 862 15.10 -7.53 18.24
C TYR A 862 16.22 -7.78 19.25
N ARG A 863 16.86 -6.72 19.73
CA ARG A 863 17.88 -6.80 20.78
C ARG A 863 17.35 -6.17 22.06
N PHE A 864 17.34 -6.93 23.14
CA PHE A 864 17.08 -6.44 24.47
C PHE A 864 18.39 -6.38 25.28
N GLU A 865 18.60 -5.28 25.98
CA GLU A 865 19.73 -5.08 26.89
C GLU A 865 19.21 -4.38 28.15
N SER A 866 19.49 -4.98 29.31
CA SER A 866 19.17 -4.39 30.62
C SER A 866 19.93 -3.09 30.85
N LEU A 867 19.33 -2.19 31.65
CA LEU A 867 19.95 -0.94 32.10
C LEU A 867 21.28 -1.11 32.82
#